data_AF-A0A1M5LV86-F1
#
_entry.id   AF-A0A1M5LV86-F1
#
_cell.length_a   1.000
_cell.length_b   1.000
_cell.length_c   1.000
_cell.angle_alpha   90.00
_cell.angle_beta   90.00
_cell.angle_gamma   90.00
#
_symmetry.space_group_name_H-M   'P 1'
#
loop_
_entity.id
_entity.type
_entity.pdbx_description
1 polymer ?
#
loop_
_entity_poly.entity_id
_entity_poly.type
_entity_poly.pdbx_seq_one_letter_code
_entity_poly.pdbx_strand_id
1 'polypeptide(L)'
;MKKKAKKQSRKPKPKSDDLYDVSVMRIAEDDHEKFKAGMRKSAKEAMEAFSPAVEDLLDLFKETYPPHIMAAFASHSFRQYVGPDGVESRTAFNDVQQYQGEFLQALMLSVPAAEWGQLPVTPETVQKVFDIMPAISSAFLGESIVSTPEGLGEEELTIRGLQQRIKFHTQGVRNWGYFEHVVQTVRDLLAPLNDQFAKFHQFNGQELVDVLLAVVNEFERRQSEHFQILKKVARGKNYRQVIRLYFKHVPDLEGSADEMIATMPKGMPKEHALAMVMSHFDLRLFDLAVFSPMQIADVSGVNTDSVQLVLNAISLLPGVLASEKPEFFFLGNPVWDRPATRLGDNVYFVPMPQLAFSHVSRIIDRLAKEAGLKTSLEKRRADFLEEQLLGILQKALPTAEIKSSLKWQIGDDQYETDVLVVQDRIVLIAEAKSHRLTPEGLRGAPKRVKRHIYDLVVSPSLQSARLEGLIEDAKQGDQTALGIIKELGIDPGKVDRVIRLSVTLDDLSVLSAAEQDFKKIGWLPADHMLAPTILITDLGCIAEILDNPLVFYHYMSERYYFQKSFEVLGDELDFLGLYLVSCFNLAGLQGAEMRLTPTGMSSSIDHYFESLHAGVSVRKPKVELGKYFREVVERLGERQPDGWTSVGMHLLSCADPKEQRQLDKDIARLKSIVRKEYCDPEHICSIQIHPPEDRKALVILHFFPKQLAGNMRRIAKQLVSIAMDDSDIEACALISQNIDNRASPFEAAALALKN
;
A
#
# COMPACT_ATOMS: atom_id res chain seq x y z
N MET A 1 -41.99 -10.67 36.71
CA MET A 1 -40.70 -10.42 37.38
C MET A 1 -39.58 -11.14 36.62
N LYS A 2 -38.80 -10.43 35.80
CA LYS A 2 -37.58 -10.93 35.14
C LYS A 2 -36.47 -9.92 35.44
N LYS A 3 -35.41 -10.36 36.14
CA LYS A 3 -34.29 -9.52 36.58
C LYS A 3 -33.50 -9.03 35.35
N LYS A 4 -33.42 -7.71 35.19
CA LYS A 4 -32.48 -7.04 34.27
C LYS A 4 -31.05 -7.34 34.73
N ALA A 5 -30.24 -7.96 33.88
CA ALA A 5 -28.80 -8.06 34.08
C ALA A 5 -28.19 -6.65 34.03
N LYS A 6 -27.47 -6.26 35.09
CA LYS A 6 -26.71 -5.01 35.15
C LYS A 6 -25.62 -5.06 34.08
N LYS A 7 -25.69 -4.16 33.10
CA LYS A 7 -24.51 -3.76 32.30
C LYS A 7 -23.45 -3.27 33.29
N GLN A 8 -22.41 -4.06 33.51
CA GLN A 8 -21.19 -3.56 34.15
C GLN A 8 -20.60 -2.53 33.20
N SER A 9 -20.64 -1.26 33.59
CA SER A 9 -19.88 -0.20 32.93
C SER A 9 -18.40 -0.57 33.07
N ARG A 10 -17.78 -1.03 31.99
CA ARG A 10 -16.32 -1.07 31.90
C ARG A 10 -15.84 0.35 32.16
N LYS A 11 -15.07 0.53 33.25
CA LYS A 11 -14.32 1.77 33.48
C LYS A 11 -13.54 2.08 32.18
N PRO A 12 -13.50 3.33 31.72
CA PRO A 12 -12.60 3.68 30.62
C PRO A 12 -11.20 3.26 31.03
N LYS A 13 -10.53 2.43 30.21
CA LYS A 13 -9.10 2.18 30.37
C LYS A 13 -8.40 3.55 30.40
N PRO A 14 -7.37 3.75 31.24
CA PRO A 14 -6.53 4.93 31.10
C PRO A 14 -6.08 5.00 29.64
N LYS A 15 -6.22 6.18 29.00
CA LYS A 15 -5.63 6.41 27.67
C LYS A 15 -4.14 6.07 27.80
N SER A 16 -3.68 5.04 27.09
CA SER A 16 -2.24 4.81 26.98
C SER A 16 -1.65 6.00 26.22
N ASP A 17 -0.45 6.42 26.61
CA ASP A 17 0.38 7.36 25.83
C ASP A 17 1.04 6.66 24.62
N ASP A 18 0.61 5.44 24.29
CA ASP A 18 1.22 4.62 23.25
C ASP A 18 0.72 5.12 21.89
N LEU A 19 1.65 5.29 20.93
CA LEU A 19 1.37 5.82 19.60
C LEU A 19 0.68 4.80 18.68
N TYR A 20 0.52 3.57 19.15
CA TYR A 20 -0.19 2.47 18.52
C TYR A 20 -0.78 1.55 19.61
N ASP A 21 -1.89 0.90 19.31
CA ASP A 21 -2.54 -0.07 20.20
C ASP A 21 -2.25 -1.49 19.72
N VAL A 22 -1.80 -2.37 20.62
CA VAL A 22 -1.57 -3.79 20.32
C VAL A 22 -2.75 -4.62 20.84
N SER A 23 -3.43 -5.33 19.94
CA SER A 23 -4.45 -6.32 20.28
C SER A 23 -3.99 -7.72 19.90
N VAL A 24 -4.01 -8.66 20.86
CA VAL A 24 -3.68 -10.05 20.61
C VAL A 24 -4.96 -10.85 20.39
N MET A 25 -5.08 -11.49 19.24
CA MET A 25 -6.12 -12.49 18.96
C MET A 25 -5.51 -13.89 19.12
N ARG A 26 -6.02 -14.67 20.07
CA ARG A 26 -5.63 -16.08 20.27
C ARG A 26 -6.87 -16.92 20.53
N ILE A 27 -6.91 -18.09 19.90
CA ILE A 27 -7.89 -19.13 20.20
C ILE A 27 -7.19 -20.13 21.13
N ALA A 28 -7.80 -20.42 22.28
CA ALA A 28 -7.27 -21.41 23.22
C ALA A 28 -7.19 -22.79 22.54
N GLU A 29 -6.14 -23.56 22.82
CA GLU A 29 -5.91 -24.88 22.20
C GLU A 29 -7.11 -25.82 22.37
N ASP A 30 -7.71 -25.84 23.56
CA ASP A 30 -8.92 -26.62 23.86
C ASP A 30 -10.13 -26.22 22.99
N ASP A 31 -10.15 -24.99 22.47
CA ASP A 31 -11.20 -24.47 21.59
C ASP A 31 -10.88 -24.63 20.10
N HIS A 32 -9.68 -25.10 19.71
CA HIS A 32 -9.27 -25.19 18.31
C HIS A 32 -10.21 -26.08 17.49
N GLU A 33 -10.54 -27.27 17.99
CA GLU A 33 -11.43 -28.20 17.27
C GLU A 33 -12.85 -27.64 17.14
N LYS A 34 -13.35 -26.99 18.19
CA LYS A 34 -14.65 -26.31 18.16
C LYS A 34 -14.65 -25.15 17.17
N PHE A 35 -13.57 -24.36 17.13
CA PHE A 35 -13.42 -23.26 16.19
C PHE A 35 -13.34 -23.77 14.75
N LYS A 36 -12.50 -24.77 14.46
CA LYS A 36 -12.41 -25.41 13.14
C LYS A 36 -13.77 -25.96 12.68
N ALA A 37 -14.48 -26.66 13.56
CA ALA A 37 -15.82 -27.18 13.26
C ALA A 37 -16.82 -26.05 12.97
N GLY A 38 -16.79 -24.96 13.76
CA GLY A 38 -17.61 -23.76 13.54
C GLY A 38 -17.31 -23.06 12.21
N MET A 39 -16.03 -22.89 11.87
CA MET A 39 -15.58 -22.34 10.60
C MET A 39 -16.01 -23.21 9.42
N ARG A 40 -15.84 -24.54 9.50
CA ARG A 40 -16.30 -25.48 8.47
C ARG A 40 -17.81 -25.45 8.29
N LYS A 41 -18.57 -25.37 9.39
CA LYS A 41 -20.03 -25.25 9.33
C LYS A 41 -20.45 -23.95 8.62
N SER A 42 -19.89 -22.82 9.04
CA SER A 42 -20.18 -21.51 8.45
C SER A 42 -19.78 -21.47 6.96
N ALA A 43 -18.65 -22.09 6.60
CA ALA A 43 -18.19 -22.22 5.23
C ALA A 43 -19.15 -23.03 4.34
N LYS A 44 -19.70 -24.14 4.85
CA LYS A 44 -20.73 -24.93 4.13
C LYS A 44 -22.01 -24.13 3.94
N GLU A 45 -22.50 -23.47 4.99
CA GLU A 45 -23.70 -22.61 4.92
C GLU A 45 -23.50 -21.48 3.88
N ALA A 46 -22.32 -20.86 3.82
CA ALA A 46 -22.01 -19.84 2.83
C ALA A 46 -21.99 -20.39 1.39
N MET A 47 -21.47 -21.60 1.17
CA MET A 47 -21.49 -22.25 -0.15
C MET A 47 -22.91 -22.64 -0.57
N GLU A 48 -23.72 -23.18 0.35
CA GLU A 48 -25.12 -23.53 0.10
C GLU A 48 -25.97 -22.30 -0.25
N ALA A 49 -25.65 -21.14 0.34
CA ALA A 49 -26.32 -19.87 0.05
C ALA A 49 -25.90 -19.21 -1.27
N PHE A 50 -24.79 -19.64 -1.90
CA PHE A 50 -24.25 -18.99 -3.10
C PHE A 50 -25.18 -19.06 -4.31
N SER A 51 -25.60 -20.27 -4.72
CA SER A 51 -26.44 -20.43 -5.90
C SER A 51 -27.79 -19.70 -5.76
N PRO A 52 -28.53 -19.82 -4.63
CA PRO A 52 -29.74 -19.03 -4.42
C PRO A 52 -29.52 -17.51 -4.49
N ALA A 53 -28.43 -17.02 -3.90
CA ALA A 53 -28.07 -15.59 -3.95
C ALA A 53 -27.80 -15.10 -5.39
N VAL A 54 -27.13 -15.92 -6.21
CA VAL A 54 -26.90 -15.62 -7.62
C VAL A 54 -28.21 -15.65 -8.41
N GLU A 55 -29.08 -16.64 -8.19
CA GLU A 55 -30.40 -16.72 -8.82
C GLU A 55 -31.27 -15.50 -8.47
N ASP A 56 -31.29 -15.09 -7.21
CA ASP A 56 -31.98 -13.88 -6.75
C ASP A 56 -31.54 -12.61 -7.49
N LEU A 57 -30.24 -12.45 -7.74
CA LEU A 57 -29.72 -11.31 -8.52
C LEU A 57 -30.09 -11.41 -10.00
N LEU A 58 -30.04 -12.61 -10.59
CA LEU A 58 -30.44 -12.83 -11.98
C LEU A 58 -31.93 -12.54 -12.19
N ASP A 59 -32.78 -12.92 -11.25
CA ASP A 59 -34.21 -12.61 -11.28
C ASP A 59 -34.47 -11.11 -11.12
N LEU A 60 -33.73 -10.43 -10.22
CA LEU A 60 -33.77 -8.97 -10.12
C LEU A 60 -33.39 -8.28 -11.44
N PHE A 61 -32.39 -8.79 -12.17
CA PHE A 61 -32.01 -8.26 -13.48
C PHE A 61 -33.06 -8.48 -14.57
N LYS A 62 -33.91 -9.49 -14.44
CA LYS A 62 -35.03 -9.75 -15.36
C LYS A 62 -36.27 -8.92 -15.04
N GLU A 63 -36.40 -8.43 -13.81
CA GLU A 63 -37.50 -7.58 -13.37
C GLU A 63 -37.20 -6.08 -13.51
N THR A 64 -36.05 -5.66 -12.96
CA THR A 64 -35.58 -4.27 -12.93
C THR A 64 -34.47 -4.05 -13.94
N TYR A 65 -34.43 -2.88 -14.58
CA TYR A 65 -33.40 -2.56 -15.55
C TYR A 65 -31.98 -2.62 -14.93
N PRO A 66 -31.12 -3.57 -15.33
CA PRO A 66 -29.86 -3.84 -14.62
C PRO A 66 -28.88 -2.66 -14.54
N PRO A 67 -28.72 -1.82 -15.59
CA PRO A 67 -27.88 -0.63 -15.48
C PRO A 67 -28.32 0.36 -14.40
N HIS A 68 -29.62 0.46 -14.07
CA HIS A 68 -30.08 1.28 -12.95
C HIS A 68 -29.60 0.71 -11.61
N ILE A 69 -29.67 -0.61 -11.42
CA ILE A 69 -29.16 -1.28 -10.22
C ILE A 69 -27.67 -1.04 -10.08
N MET A 70 -26.90 -1.26 -11.15
CA MET A 70 -25.45 -1.08 -11.16
C MET A 70 -25.05 0.37 -10.84
N ALA A 71 -25.72 1.35 -11.44
CA ALA A 71 -25.41 2.76 -11.22
C ALA A 71 -25.72 3.20 -9.78
N ALA A 72 -26.84 2.74 -9.21
CA ALA A 72 -27.20 3.01 -7.82
C ALA A 72 -26.20 2.35 -6.85
N PHE A 73 -25.88 1.07 -7.06
CA PHE A 73 -24.94 0.33 -6.23
C PHE A 73 -23.55 0.98 -6.24
N ALA A 74 -23.01 1.30 -7.41
CA ALA A 74 -21.68 1.90 -7.54
C ALA A 74 -21.61 3.31 -6.93
N SER A 75 -22.64 4.14 -7.16
CA SER A 75 -22.68 5.53 -6.69
C SER A 75 -22.75 5.66 -5.17
N HIS A 76 -23.44 4.74 -4.51
CA HIS A 76 -23.53 4.72 -3.04
C HIS A 76 -22.33 4.04 -2.37
N SER A 77 -21.65 3.13 -3.07
CA SER A 77 -20.56 2.31 -2.50
C SER A 77 -19.17 2.92 -2.65
N PHE A 78 -18.84 3.49 -3.82
CA PHE A 78 -17.45 3.80 -4.18
C PHE A 78 -17.12 5.30 -4.17
N ARG A 79 -17.99 6.11 -3.60
CA ARG A 79 -17.78 7.55 -3.54
C ARG A 79 -16.92 7.95 -2.34
N GLN A 80 -15.87 8.72 -2.60
CA GLN A 80 -15.11 9.43 -1.57
C GLN A 80 -15.62 10.88 -1.39
N TYR A 81 -15.55 11.39 -0.16
CA TYR A 81 -15.93 12.77 0.17
C TYR A 81 -14.67 13.61 0.39
N VAL A 82 -14.59 14.78 -0.24
CA VAL A 82 -13.48 15.73 -0.04
C VAL A 82 -13.99 16.96 0.71
N GLY A 83 -13.34 17.26 1.83
CA GLY A 83 -13.59 18.43 2.66
C GLY A 83 -12.39 19.40 2.69
N PRO A 84 -12.50 20.53 3.43
CA PRO A 84 -11.39 21.46 3.62
C PRO A 84 -10.20 20.84 4.36
N ASP A 85 -10.44 19.77 5.13
CA ASP A 85 -9.42 19.02 5.86
C ASP A 85 -8.88 17.83 5.06
N GLY A 86 -9.21 17.68 3.77
CA GLY A 86 -8.78 16.58 2.90
C GLY A 86 -9.87 15.54 2.63
N VAL A 87 -9.46 14.35 2.15
CA VAL A 87 -10.37 13.23 1.89
C VAL A 87 -10.87 12.62 3.20
N GLU A 88 -12.19 12.44 3.33
CA GLU A 88 -12.81 11.77 4.47
C GLU A 88 -12.67 10.25 4.35
N SER A 89 -12.07 9.61 5.36
CA SER A 89 -11.77 8.17 5.38
C SER A 89 -12.97 7.24 5.60
N ARG A 90 -14.19 7.78 5.72
CA ARG A 90 -15.40 6.98 5.99
C ARG A 90 -16.29 6.87 4.75
N THR A 91 -16.36 5.68 4.17
CA THR A 91 -17.46 5.32 3.28
C THR A 91 -18.72 5.09 4.11
N ALA A 92 -19.90 5.36 3.54
CA ALA A 92 -21.18 5.19 4.26
C ALA A 92 -21.54 3.72 4.49
N PHE A 93 -20.93 2.79 3.74
CA PHE A 93 -21.17 1.35 3.77
C PHE A 93 -19.83 0.61 3.89
N ASN A 94 -19.44 0.25 5.12
CA ASN A 94 -18.13 -0.38 5.40
C ASN A 94 -18.01 -1.83 4.88
N ASP A 95 -19.13 -2.46 4.51
CA ASP A 95 -19.16 -3.88 4.15
C ASP A 95 -19.10 -4.13 2.62
N VAL A 96 -18.97 -3.05 1.82
CA VAL A 96 -18.92 -3.14 0.36
C VAL A 96 -17.55 -2.77 -0.20
N GLN A 97 -16.99 -3.66 -1.03
CA GLN A 97 -15.70 -3.49 -1.70
C GLN A 97 -15.83 -3.55 -3.22
N GLN A 98 -14.86 -2.99 -3.94
CA GLN A 98 -14.91 -2.86 -5.40
C GLN A 98 -15.13 -4.20 -6.13
N TYR A 99 -14.52 -5.28 -5.65
CA TYR A 99 -14.66 -6.61 -6.26
C TYR A 99 -16.11 -7.14 -6.28
N GLN A 100 -16.95 -6.67 -5.36
CA GLN A 100 -18.38 -7.00 -5.36
C GLN A 100 -19.10 -6.30 -6.51
N GLY A 101 -18.80 -5.02 -6.76
CA GLY A 101 -19.33 -4.30 -7.92
C GLY A 101 -18.88 -4.93 -9.25
N GLU A 102 -17.64 -5.40 -9.32
CA GLU A 102 -17.11 -6.13 -10.49
C GLU A 102 -17.84 -7.45 -10.72
N PHE A 103 -18.08 -8.21 -9.65
CA PHE A 103 -18.85 -9.46 -9.73
C PHE A 103 -20.27 -9.19 -10.21
N LEU A 104 -20.94 -8.18 -9.63
CA LEU A 104 -22.30 -7.78 -10.00
C LEU A 104 -22.38 -7.36 -11.47
N GLN A 105 -21.39 -6.60 -11.97
CA GLN A 105 -21.33 -6.22 -13.39
C GLN A 105 -21.13 -7.44 -14.30
N ALA A 106 -20.27 -8.38 -13.92
CA ALA A 106 -20.07 -9.62 -14.70
C ALA A 106 -21.34 -10.47 -14.75
N LEU A 107 -22.06 -10.56 -13.63
CA LEU A 107 -23.34 -11.24 -13.56
C LEU A 107 -24.42 -10.54 -14.38
N MET A 108 -24.46 -9.20 -14.37
CA MET A 108 -25.35 -8.45 -15.28
C MET A 108 -25.07 -8.80 -16.76
N LEU A 109 -23.80 -8.94 -17.13
CA LEU A 109 -23.36 -9.28 -18.48
C LEU A 109 -23.60 -10.76 -18.86
N SER A 110 -23.98 -11.63 -17.93
CA SER A 110 -24.43 -12.98 -18.25
C SER A 110 -25.89 -13.02 -18.71
N VAL A 111 -26.68 -11.99 -18.43
CA VAL A 111 -28.07 -11.86 -18.90
C VAL A 111 -28.12 -11.14 -20.24
N PRO A 112 -28.71 -11.73 -21.30
CA PRO A 112 -28.90 -11.05 -22.58
C PRO A 112 -29.75 -9.78 -22.44
N ALA A 113 -29.44 -8.74 -23.23
CA ALA A 113 -30.19 -7.48 -23.19
C ALA A 113 -31.70 -7.64 -23.41
N ALA A 114 -32.11 -8.64 -24.21
CA ALA A 114 -33.52 -8.92 -24.48
C ALA A 114 -34.28 -9.47 -23.25
N GLU A 115 -33.57 -10.00 -22.26
CA GLU A 115 -34.13 -10.53 -21.02
C GLU A 115 -34.07 -9.53 -19.87
N TRP A 116 -33.46 -8.35 -20.07
CA TRP A 116 -33.38 -7.33 -19.04
C TRP A 116 -34.74 -6.76 -18.70
N GLY A 117 -34.98 -6.62 -17.40
CA GLY A 117 -36.14 -5.95 -16.86
C GLY A 117 -36.25 -4.51 -17.33
N GLN A 118 -37.46 -3.96 -17.24
CA GLN A 118 -37.76 -2.60 -17.68
C GLN A 118 -38.24 -1.71 -16.54
N LEU A 119 -38.42 -2.28 -15.34
CA LEU A 119 -38.83 -1.49 -14.18
C LEU A 119 -37.68 -0.59 -13.70
N PRO A 120 -37.99 0.62 -13.22
CA PRO A 120 -37.00 1.48 -12.57
C PRO A 120 -36.53 0.85 -11.26
N VAL A 121 -35.31 1.21 -10.85
CA VAL A 121 -34.77 0.76 -9.57
C VAL A 121 -35.53 1.42 -8.42
N THR A 122 -35.80 0.67 -7.35
CA THR A 122 -36.36 1.21 -6.10
C THR A 122 -35.38 1.05 -4.94
N PRO A 123 -35.55 1.77 -3.82
CA PRO A 123 -34.72 1.61 -2.64
C PRO A 123 -34.72 0.18 -2.10
N GLU A 124 -35.85 -0.52 -2.18
CA GLU A 124 -35.97 -1.92 -1.79
C GLU A 124 -35.12 -2.83 -2.68
N THR A 125 -35.11 -2.59 -4.01
CA THR A 125 -34.25 -3.31 -4.94
C THR A 125 -32.77 -3.09 -4.62
N VAL A 126 -32.37 -1.83 -4.39
CA VAL A 126 -30.98 -1.50 -4.02
C VAL A 126 -30.60 -2.18 -2.71
N GLN A 127 -31.44 -2.08 -1.68
CA GLN A 127 -31.19 -2.71 -0.38
C GLN A 127 -31.07 -4.24 -0.51
N LYS A 128 -31.93 -4.89 -1.30
CA LYS A 128 -31.85 -6.34 -1.55
C LYS A 128 -30.50 -6.71 -2.16
N VAL A 129 -29.97 -5.91 -3.10
CA VAL A 129 -28.62 -6.14 -3.65
C VAL A 129 -27.55 -6.00 -2.57
N PHE A 130 -27.57 -4.93 -1.77
CA PHE A 130 -26.62 -4.72 -0.67
C PHE A 130 -26.66 -5.87 0.36
N ASP A 131 -27.83 -6.44 0.63
CA ASP A 131 -27.99 -7.56 1.57
C ASP A 131 -27.47 -8.89 0.99
N ILE A 132 -27.52 -9.07 -0.34
CA ILE A 132 -27.06 -10.29 -1.02
C ILE A 132 -25.53 -10.33 -1.20
N MET A 133 -24.90 -9.19 -1.51
CA MET A 133 -23.47 -9.15 -1.88
C MET A 133 -22.49 -9.74 -0.82
N PRO A 134 -22.70 -9.54 0.50
CA PRO A 134 -21.86 -10.18 1.52
C PRO A 134 -21.94 -11.71 1.50
N ALA A 135 -23.11 -12.30 1.19
CA ALA A 135 -23.26 -13.76 1.12
C ALA A 135 -22.47 -14.34 -0.06
N ILE A 136 -22.53 -13.69 -1.22
CA ILE A 136 -21.75 -14.05 -2.42
C ILE A 136 -20.24 -14.01 -2.12
N SER A 137 -19.79 -12.94 -1.46
CA SER A 137 -18.37 -12.80 -1.09
C SER A 137 -17.90 -13.88 -0.12
N SER A 138 -18.75 -14.23 0.85
CA SER A 138 -18.44 -15.24 1.88
C SER A 138 -18.31 -16.65 1.30
N ALA A 139 -19.05 -16.94 0.22
CA ALA A 139 -18.97 -18.24 -0.45
C ALA A 139 -17.58 -18.56 -1.01
N PHE A 140 -16.83 -17.54 -1.45
CA PHE A 140 -15.47 -17.70 -1.95
C PHE A 140 -14.51 -18.24 -0.87
N LEU A 141 -14.53 -17.64 0.33
CA LEU A 141 -13.79 -18.15 1.48
C LEU A 141 -14.30 -19.55 1.89
N GLY A 142 -15.61 -19.75 1.82
CA GLY A 142 -16.25 -21.03 2.14
C GLY A 142 -15.72 -22.19 1.27
N GLU A 143 -15.65 -22.00 -0.04
CA GLU A 143 -15.10 -22.99 -1.00
C GLU A 143 -13.70 -23.44 -0.62
N SER A 144 -12.85 -22.50 -0.23
CA SER A 144 -11.47 -22.79 0.11
C SER A 144 -11.31 -23.54 1.43
N ILE A 145 -12.19 -23.29 2.41
CA ILE A 145 -12.23 -24.03 3.68
C ILE A 145 -12.77 -25.46 3.46
N VAL A 146 -13.86 -25.61 2.69
CA VAL A 146 -14.53 -26.91 2.49
C VAL A 146 -13.73 -27.83 1.57
N SER A 147 -13.08 -27.29 0.53
CA SER A 147 -12.25 -28.05 -0.41
C SER A 147 -10.89 -28.49 0.15
N THR A 148 -10.56 -28.10 1.39
CA THR A 148 -9.31 -28.48 2.05
C THR A 148 -9.46 -29.83 2.75
N PRO A 149 -8.73 -30.88 2.32
CA PRO A 149 -8.78 -32.19 2.96
C PRO A 149 -8.35 -32.14 4.44
N GLU A 150 -8.90 -33.05 5.24
CA GLU A 150 -8.44 -33.25 6.61
C GLU A 150 -7.15 -34.08 6.63
N GLY A 151 -6.29 -33.85 7.63
CA GLY A 151 -5.08 -34.66 7.83
C GLY A 151 -3.92 -34.36 6.88
N LEU A 152 -3.94 -33.21 6.18
CA LEU A 152 -2.78 -32.76 5.41
C LEU A 152 -1.54 -32.56 6.30
N GLY A 153 -0.37 -32.86 5.74
CA GLY A 153 0.90 -32.54 6.40
C GLY A 153 1.14 -31.03 6.48
N GLU A 154 2.08 -30.62 7.34
CA GLU A 154 2.40 -29.21 7.55
C GLU A 154 2.87 -28.51 6.26
N GLU A 155 3.69 -29.17 5.44
CA GLU A 155 4.17 -28.65 4.16
C GLU A 155 3.01 -28.33 3.19
N GLU A 156 2.06 -29.27 3.05
CA GLU A 156 0.90 -29.11 2.18
C GLU A 156 -0.04 -28.00 2.66
N LEU A 157 -0.19 -27.86 3.98
CA LEU A 157 -0.96 -26.76 4.60
C LEU A 157 -0.30 -25.41 4.33
N THR A 158 1.03 -25.31 4.44
CA THR A 158 1.75 -24.07 4.13
C THR A 158 1.63 -23.70 2.65
N ILE A 159 1.79 -24.65 1.72
CA ILE A 159 1.59 -24.41 0.28
C ILE A 159 0.17 -23.91 0.02
N ARG A 160 -0.86 -24.55 0.61
CA ARG A 160 -2.25 -24.09 0.48
C ARG A 160 -2.45 -22.70 1.07
N GLY A 161 -1.85 -22.40 2.22
CA GLY A 161 -1.88 -21.07 2.82
C GLY A 161 -1.35 -19.99 1.86
N LEU A 162 -0.21 -20.23 1.21
CA LEU A 162 0.35 -19.33 0.20
C LEU A 162 -0.56 -19.18 -1.03
N GLN A 163 -1.17 -20.27 -1.52
CA GLN A 163 -2.13 -20.20 -2.62
C GLN A 163 -3.35 -19.34 -2.26
N GLN A 164 -3.85 -19.48 -1.02
CA GLN A 164 -4.99 -18.71 -0.54
C GLN A 164 -4.66 -17.23 -0.38
N ARG A 165 -3.46 -16.89 0.10
CA ARG A 165 -2.97 -15.50 0.14
C ARG A 165 -3.04 -14.83 -1.24
N ILE A 166 -2.53 -15.49 -2.29
CA ILE A 166 -2.56 -14.97 -3.67
C ILE A 166 -4.00 -14.82 -4.18
N LYS A 167 -4.86 -15.79 -3.88
CA LYS A 167 -6.28 -15.74 -4.25
C LYS A 167 -7.01 -14.56 -3.58
N PHE A 168 -6.82 -14.35 -2.28
CA PHE A 168 -7.42 -13.21 -1.57
C PHE A 168 -6.88 -11.87 -2.07
N HIS A 169 -5.58 -11.79 -2.34
CA HIS A 169 -4.97 -10.60 -2.95
C HIS A 169 -5.60 -10.31 -4.32
N THR A 170 -5.70 -11.33 -5.19
CA THR A 170 -6.37 -11.21 -6.50
C THR A 170 -7.83 -10.77 -6.37
N GLN A 171 -8.55 -11.27 -5.36
CA GLN A 171 -9.95 -10.92 -5.15
C GLN A 171 -10.13 -9.50 -4.61
N GLY A 172 -9.36 -9.09 -3.60
CA GLY A 172 -9.62 -7.89 -2.80
C GLY A 172 -8.76 -6.66 -3.16
N VAL A 173 -7.55 -6.85 -3.68
CA VAL A 173 -6.61 -5.75 -3.92
C VAL A 173 -6.79 -5.22 -5.35
N ARG A 174 -6.92 -3.91 -5.50
CA ARG A 174 -7.24 -3.25 -6.78
C ARG A 174 -6.30 -2.11 -7.15
N ASN A 175 -5.78 -1.38 -6.17
CA ASN A 175 -4.88 -0.28 -6.41
C ASN A 175 -3.48 -0.72 -6.00
N TRP A 176 -2.53 -0.58 -6.93
CA TRP A 176 -1.10 -0.86 -6.73
C TRP A 176 -0.33 0.45 -6.53
N GLY A 177 -1.01 1.51 -6.11
CA GLY A 177 -0.48 2.85 -5.90
C GLY A 177 -1.59 3.89 -5.93
N TYR A 178 -1.27 5.12 -5.54
CA TYR A 178 -2.21 6.24 -5.60
C TYR A 178 -2.54 6.62 -7.06
N PHE A 179 -3.76 7.09 -7.30
CA PHE A 179 -4.34 7.23 -8.64
C PHE A 179 -3.46 8.00 -9.65
N GLU A 180 -2.98 9.20 -9.31
CA GLU A 180 -2.15 10.00 -10.23
C GLU A 180 -0.81 9.31 -10.56
N HIS A 181 -0.18 8.65 -9.57
CA HIS A 181 1.04 7.88 -9.80
C HIS A 181 0.80 6.70 -10.75
N VAL A 182 -0.35 6.02 -10.62
CA VAL A 182 -0.76 4.95 -11.52
C VAL A 182 -0.95 5.50 -12.94
N VAL A 183 -1.66 6.61 -13.11
CA VAL A 183 -1.87 7.25 -14.42
C VAL A 183 -0.54 7.62 -15.06
N GLN A 184 0.34 8.30 -14.31
CA GLN A 184 1.64 8.74 -14.82
C GLN A 184 2.52 7.55 -15.21
N THR A 185 2.59 6.52 -14.35
CA THR A 185 3.33 5.28 -14.63
C THR A 185 2.86 4.62 -15.93
N VAL A 186 1.55 4.55 -16.15
CA VAL A 186 1.00 3.96 -17.37
C VAL A 186 1.32 4.80 -18.60
N ARG A 187 1.24 6.12 -18.51
CA ARG A 187 1.64 7.02 -19.62
C ARG A 187 3.09 6.77 -20.01
N ASP A 188 3.99 6.78 -19.05
CA ASP A 188 5.43 6.64 -19.29
C ASP A 188 5.76 5.24 -19.84
N LEU A 189 5.07 4.21 -19.35
CA LEU A 189 5.21 2.85 -19.86
C LEU A 189 4.79 2.75 -21.33
N LEU A 190 3.66 3.36 -21.71
CA LEU A 190 3.10 3.23 -23.06
C LEU A 190 3.71 4.19 -24.08
N ALA A 191 4.28 5.32 -23.66
CA ALA A 191 4.77 6.36 -24.57
C ALA A 191 5.71 5.83 -25.69
N PRO A 192 6.70 4.96 -25.41
CA PRO A 192 7.57 4.42 -26.45
C PRO A 192 6.88 3.43 -27.42
N LEU A 193 5.67 2.99 -27.10
CA LEU A 193 4.89 2.04 -27.91
C LEU A 193 3.77 2.72 -28.71
N ASN A 194 3.63 4.04 -28.63
CA ASN A 194 2.53 4.80 -29.25
C ASN A 194 2.33 4.50 -30.74
N ASP A 195 3.40 4.60 -31.55
CA ASP A 195 3.32 4.38 -32.99
C ASP A 195 2.91 2.94 -33.34
N GLN A 196 3.40 1.98 -32.55
CA GLN A 196 3.10 0.56 -32.73
C GLN A 196 1.64 0.26 -32.37
N PHE A 197 1.11 0.86 -31.30
CA PHE A 197 -0.30 0.78 -30.95
C PHE A 197 -1.18 1.43 -32.03
N ALA A 198 -0.85 2.66 -32.45
CA ALA A 198 -1.61 3.40 -33.45
C ALA A 198 -1.72 2.64 -34.78
N LYS A 199 -0.66 1.94 -35.19
CA LYS A 199 -0.64 1.16 -36.43
C LYS A 199 -1.68 0.02 -36.46
N PHE A 200 -1.98 -0.58 -35.31
CA PHE A 200 -2.92 -1.71 -35.22
C PHE A 200 -4.30 -1.29 -34.75
N HIS A 201 -4.37 -0.54 -33.65
CA HIS A 201 -5.62 -0.16 -32.98
C HIS A 201 -6.23 1.13 -33.52
N GLN A 202 -5.49 1.91 -34.32
CA GLN A 202 -5.87 3.25 -34.79
C GLN A 202 -6.03 4.31 -33.68
N PHE A 203 -5.67 3.95 -32.45
CA PHE A 203 -5.38 4.86 -31.34
C PHE A 203 -4.05 4.46 -30.68
N ASN A 204 -3.37 5.42 -30.07
CA ASN A 204 -2.10 5.19 -29.36
C ASN A 204 -2.31 5.01 -27.84
N GLY A 205 -1.23 4.71 -27.13
CA GLY A 205 -1.27 4.45 -25.68
C GLY A 205 -1.63 5.69 -24.86
N GLN A 206 -1.26 6.90 -25.29
CA GLN A 206 -1.69 8.14 -24.62
C GLN A 206 -3.18 8.38 -24.80
N GLU A 207 -3.70 8.23 -26.02
CA GLU A 207 -5.14 8.37 -26.28
C GLU A 207 -5.97 7.39 -25.44
N LEU A 208 -5.49 6.15 -25.26
CA LEU A 208 -6.11 5.19 -24.34
C LEU A 208 -6.20 5.75 -22.92
N VAL A 209 -5.09 6.25 -22.37
CA VAL A 209 -5.05 6.80 -21.00
C VAL A 209 -5.90 8.07 -20.87
N ASP A 210 -5.83 8.97 -21.85
CA ASP A 210 -6.57 10.23 -21.88
C ASP A 210 -8.09 9.98 -21.89
N VAL A 211 -8.55 9.02 -22.69
CA VAL A 211 -9.97 8.63 -22.73
C VAL A 211 -10.41 8.01 -21.40
N LEU A 212 -9.64 7.06 -20.85
CA LEU A 212 -9.97 6.44 -19.57
C LEU A 212 -10.04 7.47 -18.43
N LEU A 213 -9.07 8.38 -18.38
CA LEU A 213 -9.02 9.46 -17.39
C LEU A 213 -10.18 10.44 -17.57
N ALA A 214 -10.53 10.79 -18.81
CA ALA A 214 -11.66 11.67 -19.09
C ALA A 214 -13.00 11.06 -18.64
N VAL A 215 -13.19 9.74 -18.82
CA VAL A 215 -14.39 9.05 -18.31
C VAL A 215 -14.44 9.10 -16.78
N VAL A 216 -13.32 8.87 -16.09
CA VAL A 216 -13.24 8.98 -14.61
C VAL A 216 -13.61 10.40 -14.16
N ASN A 217 -12.91 11.41 -14.69
CA ASN A 217 -13.09 12.80 -14.28
C ASN A 217 -14.52 13.30 -14.55
N GLU A 218 -15.08 12.95 -15.71
CA GLU A 218 -16.44 13.35 -16.07
C GLU A 218 -17.49 12.64 -15.20
N PHE A 219 -17.29 11.37 -14.87
CA PHE A 219 -18.14 10.67 -13.91
C PHE A 219 -18.11 11.31 -12.52
N GLU A 220 -16.92 11.60 -12.00
CA GLU A 220 -16.74 12.23 -10.69
C GLU A 220 -17.33 13.64 -10.64
N ARG A 221 -17.19 14.43 -11.72
CA ARG A 221 -17.85 15.73 -11.86
C ARG A 221 -19.36 15.61 -11.80
N ARG A 222 -19.95 14.71 -12.60
CA ARG A 222 -21.41 14.44 -12.65
C ARG A 222 -21.95 13.96 -11.29
N GLN A 223 -21.24 13.05 -10.64
CA GLN A 223 -21.55 12.57 -9.29
C GLN A 223 -21.50 13.70 -8.26
N SER A 224 -20.43 14.50 -8.29
CA SER A 224 -20.28 15.64 -7.38
C SER A 224 -21.44 16.63 -7.53
N GLU A 225 -21.83 16.96 -8.76
CA GLU A 225 -23.00 17.81 -9.04
C GLU A 225 -24.30 17.23 -8.51
N HIS A 226 -24.56 15.95 -8.79
CA HIS A 226 -25.74 15.22 -8.32
C HIS A 226 -25.88 15.33 -6.79
N PHE A 227 -24.84 14.96 -6.05
CA PHE A 227 -24.91 14.96 -4.59
C PHE A 227 -24.84 16.36 -3.97
N GLN A 228 -24.23 17.34 -4.65
CA GLN A 228 -24.33 18.74 -4.23
C GLN A 228 -25.76 19.27 -4.30
N ILE A 229 -26.54 18.86 -5.31
CA ILE A 229 -27.97 19.17 -5.39
C ILE A 229 -28.72 18.52 -4.22
N LEU A 230 -28.51 17.23 -3.96
CA LEU A 230 -29.11 16.55 -2.81
C LEU A 230 -28.75 17.23 -1.47
N LYS A 231 -27.50 17.66 -1.30
CA LYS A 231 -27.06 18.42 -0.10
C LYS A 231 -27.82 19.74 0.05
N LYS A 232 -28.13 20.45 -1.05
CA LYS A 232 -28.96 21.66 -1.02
C LYS A 232 -30.41 21.32 -0.63
N VAL A 233 -30.98 20.23 -1.16
CA VAL A 233 -32.33 19.75 -0.85
C VAL A 233 -32.47 19.34 0.63
N ALA A 234 -31.48 18.61 1.15
CA ALA A 234 -31.45 18.12 2.54
C ALA A 234 -31.41 19.23 3.60
N ARG A 235 -31.06 20.47 3.23
CA ARG A 235 -31.11 21.66 4.11
C ARG A 235 -32.55 22.10 4.46
N GLY A 236 -33.56 21.54 3.81
CA GLY A 236 -34.96 21.79 4.18
C GLY A 236 -35.23 21.48 5.65
N LYS A 237 -35.93 22.37 6.36
CA LYS A 237 -36.23 22.22 7.79
C LYS A 237 -37.41 21.28 8.07
N ASN A 238 -38.23 21.01 7.07
CA ASN A 238 -39.42 20.13 7.14
C ASN A 238 -39.73 19.56 5.75
N TYR A 239 -40.67 18.61 5.68
CA TYR A 239 -41.04 17.91 4.44
C TYR A 239 -41.44 18.85 3.30
N ARG A 240 -42.21 19.92 3.59
CA ARG A 240 -42.63 20.91 2.57
C ARG A 240 -41.44 21.66 2.00
N GLN A 241 -40.50 22.04 2.85
CA GLN A 241 -39.29 22.74 2.42
C GLN A 241 -38.37 21.82 1.61
N VAL A 242 -38.25 20.54 1.98
CA VAL A 242 -37.50 19.54 1.19
C VAL A 242 -38.08 19.45 -0.22
N ILE A 243 -39.39 19.25 -0.37
CA ILE A 243 -40.06 19.15 -1.68
C ILE A 243 -39.88 20.46 -2.48
N ARG A 244 -40.06 21.63 -1.87
CA ARG A 244 -39.84 22.91 -2.58
C ARG A 244 -38.40 23.10 -3.03
N LEU A 245 -37.42 22.71 -2.22
CA LEU A 245 -36.01 22.77 -2.60
C LEU A 245 -35.69 21.76 -3.71
N TYR A 246 -36.37 20.61 -3.73
CA TYR A 246 -36.25 19.61 -4.79
C TYR A 246 -36.67 20.19 -6.15
N PHE A 247 -37.89 20.71 -6.26
CA PHE A 247 -38.38 21.41 -7.47
C PHE A 247 -37.57 22.66 -7.84
N LYS A 248 -36.94 23.32 -6.85
CA LYS A 248 -36.09 24.48 -7.12
C LYS A 248 -34.74 24.13 -7.73
N HIS A 249 -34.14 23.02 -7.31
CA HIS A 249 -32.75 22.71 -7.61
C HIS A 249 -32.56 21.58 -8.64
N VAL A 250 -33.59 20.76 -8.87
CA VAL A 250 -33.54 19.71 -9.88
C VAL A 250 -34.22 20.21 -11.15
N PRO A 251 -33.47 20.34 -12.26
CA PRO A 251 -34.03 20.76 -13.54
C PRO A 251 -34.96 19.69 -14.12
N ASP A 252 -35.88 20.13 -14.98
CA ASP A 252 -36.75 19.27 -15.79
C ASP A 252 -37.68 18.35 -14.98
N LEU A 253 -38.04 18.74 -13.76
CA LEU A 253 -39.13 18.08 -13.03
C LEU A 253 -40.48 18.52 -13.60
N GLU A 254 -41.32 17.53 -13.91
CA GLU A 254 -42.72 17.77 -14.29
C GLU A 254 -43.59 18.04 -13.05
N GLY A 255 -44.55 18.97 -13.20
CA GLY A 255 -45.47 19.38 -12.12
C GLY A 255 -44.91 20.47 -11.21
N SER A 256 -45.52 20.65 -10.03
CA SER A 256 -45.12 21.66 -9.06
C SER A 256 -44.97 21.14 -7.63
N ALA A 257 -44.14 21.84 -6.84
CA ALA A 257 -43.94 21.51 -5.43
C ALA A 257 -45.23 21.55 -4.61
N ASP A 258 -46.11 22.51 -4.89
CA ASP A 258 -47.35 22.67 -4.12
C ASP A 258 -48.37 21.57 -4.45
N GLU A 259 -48.45 21.11 -5.71
CA GLU A 259 -49.24 19.92 -6.10
C GLU A 259 -48.73 18.67 -5.40
N MET A 260 -47.42 18.42 -5.43
CA MET A 260 -46.83 17.28 -4.72
C MET A 260 -47.10 17.36 -3.22
N ILE A 261 -46.89 18.51 -2.57
CA ILE A 261 -47.16 18.71 -1.15
C ILE A 261 -48.63 18.45 -0.80
N ALA A 262 -49.57 18.79 -1.69
CA ALA A 262 -51.00 18.59 -1.46
C ALA A 262 -51.38 17.10 -1.39
N THR A 263 -50.65 16.23 -2.09
CA THR A 263 -50.84 14.77 -2.06
C THR A 263 -50.19 14.09 -0.86
N MET A 264 -49.30 14.77 -0.14
CA MET A 264 -48.54 14.19 0.98
C MET A 264 -49.35 14.17 2.30
N PRO A 265 -49.21 13.11 3.12
CA PRO A 265 -49.77 13.06 4.47
C PRO A 265 -49.37 14.27 5.33
N LYS A 266 -50.36 14.85 6.02
CA LYS A 266 -50.11 15.94 6.97
C LYS A 266 -49.21 15.45 8.10
N GLY A 267 -48.14 16.18 8.39
CA GLY A 267 -47.21 15.85 9.48
C GLY A 267 -46.16 14.79 9.12
N MET A 268 -45.98 14.47 7.83
CA MET A 268 -44.89 13.60 7.35
C MET A 268 -43.53 14.04 7.93
N PRO A 269 -42.73 13.10 8.49
CA PRO A 269 -41.36 13.38 8.92
C PRO A 269 -40.49 13.90 7.77
N LYS A 270 -39.55 14.78 8.08
CA LYS A 270 -38.61 15.32 7.07
C LYS A 270 -37.84 14.19 6.39
N GLU A 271 -37.43 13.20 7.16
CA GLU A 271 -36.61 12.07 6.76
C GLU A 271 -37.32 11.23 5.70
N HIS A 272 -38.64 11.06 5.81
CA HIS A 272 -39.43 10.32 4.82
C HIS A 272 -39.53 11.08 3.49
N ALA A 273 -39.75 12.40 3.54
CA ALA A 273 -39.74 13.21 2.33
C ALA A 273 -38.36 13.25 1.68
N LEU A 274 -37.29 13.28 2.50
CA LEU A 274 -35.92 13.22 2.01
C LEU A 274 -35.62 11.88 1.32
N ALA A 275 -35.99 10.75 1.94
CA ALA A 275 -35.85 9.42 1.35
C ALA A 275 -36.60 9.29 0.02
N MET A 276 -37.83 9.83 -0.06
CA MET A 276 -38.63 9.81 -1.28
C MET A 276 -37.99 10.62 -2.41
N VAL A 277 -37.54 11.86 -2.15
CA VAL A 277 -36.90 12.68 -3.20
C VAL A 277 -35.54 12.12 -3.59
N MET A 278 -34.80 11.51 -2.66
CA MET A 278 -33.55 10.80 -2.95
C MET A 278 -33.82 9.61 -3.87
N SER A 279 -34.76 8.74 -3.51
CA SER A 279 -35.18 7.60 -4.34
C SER A 279 -35.55 8.00 -5.77
N HIS A 280 -36.34 9.07 -5.93
CA HIS A 280 -36.69 9.56 -7.26
C HIS A 280 -35.49 10.17 -8.00
N PHE A 281 -34.60 10.89 -7.31
CA PHE A 281 -33.43 11.50 -7.93
C PHE A 281 -32.37 10.47 -8.33
N ASP A 282 -32.25 9.38 -7.56
CA ASP A 282 -31.33 8.27 -7.81
C ASP A 282 -31.61 7.56 -9.15
N LEU A 283 -32.82 7.70 -9.72
CA LEU A 283 -33.13 7.23 -11.08
C LEU A 283 -32.21 7.86 -12.14
N ARG A 284 -31.64 9.03 -11.86
CA ARG A 284 -30.69 9.73 -12.75
C ARG A 284 -29.26 9.25 -12.62
N LEU A 285 -28.93 8.38 -11.66
CA LEU A 285 -27.56 7.87 -11.47
C LEU A 285 -27.07 7.09 -12.70
N PHE A 286 -27.98 6.44 -13.42
CA PHE A 286 -27.68 5.78 -14.68
C PHE A 286 -27.11 6.75 -15.72
N ASP A 287 -27.74 7.91 -15.93
CA ASP A 287 -27.29 8.90 -16.91
C ASP A 287 -25.90 9.45 -16.57
N LEU A 288 -25.51 9.47 -15.29
CA LEU A 288 -24.18 9.91 -14.87
C LEU A 288 -23.09 8.95 -15.37
N ALA A 289 -23.42 7.66 -15.47
CA ALA A 289 -22.52 6.58 -15.89
C ALA A 289 -22.60 6.26 -17.40
N VAL A 290 -23.40 7.00 -18.18
CA VAL A 290 -23.52 6.80 -19.64
C VAL A 290 -22.73 7.87 -20.40
N PHE A 291 -21.94 7.41 -21.37
CA PHE A 291 -21.04 8.23 -22.16
C PHE A 291 -21.21 7.99 -23.65
N SER A 292 -21.08 9.06 -24.43
CA SER A 292 -20.91 9.00 -25.88
C SER A 292 -19.48 9.41 -26.28
N PRO A 293 -18.97 8.94 -27.44
CA PRO A 293 -17.66 9.33 -27.93
C PRO A 293 -17.48 10.84 -28.07
N MET A 294 -18.51 11.55 -28.53
CA MET A 294 -18.46 13.00 -28.71
C MET A 294 -18.27 13.73 -27.38
N GLN A 295 -19.04 13.36 -26.34
CA GLN A 295 -18.90 13.95 -25.01
C GLN A 295 -17.51 13.75 -24.42
N ILE A 296 -16.95 12.55 -24.58
CA ILE A 296 -15.60 12.26 -24.06
C ILE A 296 -14.52 12.93 -24.91
N ALA A 297 -14.71 13.07 -26.22
CA ALA A 297 -13.81 13.84 -27.08
C ALA A 297 -13.74 15.31 -26.64
N ASP A 298 -14.89 15.92 -26.32
CA ASP A 298 -14.97 17.31 -25.86
C ASP A 298 -14.19 17.54 -24.55
N VAL A 299 -14.19 16.55 -23.65
CA VAL A 299 -13.50 16.63 -22.34
C VAL A 299 -12.02 16.22 -22.42
N SER A 300 -11.70 15.19 -23.21
CA SER A 300 -10.34 14.64 -23.32
C SER A 300 -9.46 15.40 -24.31
N GLY A 301 -10.04 16.08 -25.29
CA GLY A 301 -9.32 16.64 -26.44
C GLY A 301 -8.87 15.58 -27.46
N VAL A 302 -9.22 14.31 -27.26
CA VAL A 302 -8.93 13.21 -28.20
C VAL A 302 -9.94 13.23 -29.35
N ASN A 303 -9.52 12.85 -30.54
CA ASN A 303 -10.40 12.77 -31.71
C ASN A 303 -11.57 11.79 -31.45
N THR A 304 -12.80 12.17 -31.84
CA THR A 304 -14.01 11.39 -31.59
C THR A 304 -13.96 9.95 -32.11
N ASP A 305 -13.31 9.71 -33.25
CA ASP A 305 -13.16 8.35 -33.81
C ASP A 305 -12.19 7.52 -32.94
N SER A 306 -11.07 8.11 -32.52
CA SER A 306 -10.14 7.48 -31.55
C SER A 306 -10.85 7.16 -30.24
N VAL A 307 -11.66 8.08 -29.71
CA VAL A 307 -12.46 7.85 -28.48
C VAL A 307 -13.39 6.66 -28.66
N GLN A 308 -14.12 6.59 -29.78
CA GLN A 308 -15.03 5.49 -30.06
C GLN A 308 -14.28 4.15 -30.12
N LEU A 309 -13.11 4.11 -30.75
CA LEU A 309 -12.26 2.91 -30.83
C LEU A 309 -11.77 2.47 -29.44
N VAL A 310 -11.34 3.40 -28.60
CA VAL A 310 -10.94 3.10 -27.21
C VAL A 310 -12.13 2.55 -26.42
N LEU A 311 -13.27 3.23 -26.44
CA LEU A 311 -14.47 2.79 -25.73
C LEU A 311 -14.94 1.41 -26.21
N ASN A 312 -14.89 1.14 -27.52
CA ASN A 312 -15.15 -0.19 -28.06
C ASN A 312 -14.16 -1.23 -27.54
N ALA A 313 -12.87 -0.92 -27.53
CA ALA A 313 -11.81 -1.83 -27.12
C ALA A 313 -11.99 -2.28 -25.65
N ILE A 314 -12.52 -1.42 -24.78
CA ILE A 314 -12.73 -1.69 -23.35
C ILE A 314 -14.16 -2.14 -22.99
N SER A 315 -15.02 -2.40 -23.97
CA SER A 315 -16.44 -2.71 -23.73
C SER A 315 -16.83 -4.16 -23.96
N LEU A 316 -17.74 -4.68 -23.14
CA LEU A 316 -18.48 -5.93 -23.35
C LEU A 316 -19.91 -5.66 -23.81
N LEU A 317 -20.52 -6.64 -24.48
CA LEU A 317 -21.94 -6.63 -24.84
C LEU A 317 -22.77 -7.41 -23.81
N PRO A 318 -24.01 -7.00 -23.53
CA PRO A 318 -24.93 -7.78 -22.71
C PRO A 318 -25.10 -9.22 -23.22
N GLY A 319 -25.11 -10.19 -22.30
CA GLY A 319 -25.25 -11.62 -22.60
C GLY A 319 -23.97 -12.32 -23.08
N VAL A 320 -22.85 -11.60 -23.28
CA VAL A 320 -21.59 -12.20 -23.75
C VAL A 320 -21.01 -13.21 -22.74
N LEU A 321 -21.41 -13.12 -21.47
CA LEU A 321 -20.98 -14.03 -20.40
C LEU A 321 -22.02 -15.11 -20.05
N ALA A 322 -23.06 -15.30 -20.87
CA ALA A 322 -24.17 -16.23 -20.56
C ALA A 322 -23.72 -17.70 -20.38
N SER A 323 -22.63 -18.11 -21.03
CA SER A 323 -22.06 -19.45 -20.90
C SER A 323 -21.03 -19.60 -19.77
N GLU A 324 -20.64 -18.49 -19.14
CA GLU A 324 -19.64 -18.49 -18.08
C GLU A 324 -20.26 -18.87 -16.73
N LYS A 325 -19.46 -19.51 -15.89
CA LYS A 325 -19.87 -19.90 -14.55
C LYS A 325 -19.61 -18.74 -13.57
N PRO A 326 -20.60 -18.29 -12.77
CA PRO A 326 -20.43 -17.19 -11.82
C PRO A 326 -19.26 -17.37 -10.85
N GLU A 327 -18.94 -18.61 -10.46
CA GLU A 327 -17.80 -18.94 -9.59
C GLU A 327 -16.45 -18.49 -10.17
N PHE A 328 -16.33 -18.40 -11.49
CA PHE A 328 -15.07 -17.97 -12.14
C PHE A 328 -14.84 -16.47 -12.03
N PHE A 329 -15.89 -15.68 -11.78
CA PHE A 329 -15.77 -14.22 -11.66
C PHE A 329 -15.00 -13.77 -10.41
N PHE A 330 -14.80 -14.65 -9.41
CA PHE A 330 -13.99 -14.30 -8.24
C PHE A 330 -12.50 -14.08 -8.56
N LEU A 331 -11.95 -14.84 -9.52
CA LEU A 331 -10.50 -14.87 -9.81
C LEU A 331 -10.16 -14.73 -11.29
N GLY A 332 -11.16 -14.53 -12.15
CA GLY A 332 -11.01 -14.44 -13.59
C GLY A 332 -12.12 -13.62 -14.23
N ASN A 333 -12.47 -12.49 -13.63
CA ASN A 333 -13.59 -11.68 -14.08
C ASN A 333 -13.29 -10.99 -15.43
N PRO A 334 -14.08 -11.21 -16.49
CA PRO A 334 -13.89 -10.57 -17.80
C PRO A 334 -13.99 -9.04 -17.78
N VAL A 335 -14.68 -8.45 -16.78
CA VAL A 335 -14.79 -6.98 -16.65
C VAL A 335 -13.46 -6.32 -16.32
N TRP A 336 -12.47 -7.07 -15.82
CA TRP A 336 -11.11 -6.56 -15.59
C TRP A 336 -10.38 -6.22 -16.89
N ASP A 337 -10.68 -6.94 -17.96
CA ASP A 337 -10.09 -6.72 -19.28
C ASP A 337 -10.89 -5.70 -20.12
N ARG A 338 -12.18 -5.55 -19.79
CA ARG A 338 -13.16 -4.71 -20.49
C ARG A 338 -14.20 -4.15 -19.49
N PRO A 339 -13.87 -3.05 -18.78
CA PRO A 339 -14.69 -2.50 -17.69
C PRO A 339 -15.99 -1.81 -18.12
N ALA A 340 -16.18 -1.54 -19.42
CA ALA A 340 -17.36 -0.85 -19.93
C ALA A 340 -18.40 -1.84 -20.50
N THR A 341 -19.65 -1.38 -20.60
CA THR A 341 -20.72 -2.11 -21.29
C THR A 341 -21.21 -1.27 -22.47
N ARG A 342 -21.23 -1.82 -23.67
CA ARG A 342 -21.82 -1.15 -24.84
C ARG A 342 -23.32 -1.45 -24.90
N LEU A 343 -24.14 -0.40 -24.74
CA LEU A 343 -25.60 -0.50 -24.74
C LEU A 343 -26.23 -0.27 -26.11
N GLY A 344 -25.48 0.35 -27.03
CA GLY A 344 -25.94 0.62 -28.38
C GLY A 344 -24.83 1.20 -29.24
N ASP A 345 -25.20 1.84 -30.34
CA ASP A 345 -24.26 2.60 -31.14
C ASP A 345 -23.93 3.90 -30.43
N ASN A 346 -22.65 4.10 -30.12
CA ASN A 346 -22.14 5.30 -29.44
C ASN A 346 -22.70 5.52 -28.02
N VAL A 347 -23.21 4.47 -27.37
CA VAL A 347 -23.70 4.52 -25.99
C VAL A 347 -22.95 3.50 -25.14
N TYR A 348 -22.16 4.00 -24.19
CA TYR A 348 -21.31 3.21 -23.32
C TYR A 348 -21.67 3.45 -21.86
N PHE A 349 -21.96 2.40 -21.13
CA PHE A 349 -22.25 2.43 -19.70
C PHE A 349 -21.01 2.00 -18.91
N VAL A 350 -20.54 2.88 -18.02
CA VAL A 350 -19.32 2.71 -17.23
C VAL A 350 -19.64 3.06 -15.76
N PRO A 351 -20.20 2.14 -14.97
CA PRO A 351 -20.65 2.43 -13.60
C PRO A 351 -19.50 2.56 -12.59
N MET A 352 -18.32 2.05 -12.93
CA MET A 352 -17.11 2.13 -12.10
C MET A 352 -15.89 2.51 -12.97
N PRO A 353 -15.78 3.75 -13.46
CA PRO A 353 -14.68 4.16 -14.34
C PRO A 353 -13.28 3.89 -13.80
N GLN A 354 -13.09 4.01 -12.48
CA GLN A 354 -11.84 3.74 -11.77
C GLN A 354 -11.35 2.29 -11.95
N LEU A 355 -12.25 1.35 -12.25
CA LEU A 355 -11.94 -0.06 -12.51
C LEU A 355 -10.91 -0.21 -13.63
N ALA A 356 -10.96 0.67 -14.63
CA ALA A 356 -10.02 0.66 -15.74
C ALA A 356 -8.57 0.86 -15.27
N PHE A 357 -8.34 1.70 -14.27
CA PHE A 357 -7.02 1.94 -13.69
C PHE A 357 -6.61 0.85 -12.69
N SER A 358 -7.56 0.26 -11.97
CA SER A 358 -7.31 -0.91 -11.12
C SER A 358 -6.75 -2.10 -11.91
N HIS A 359 -7.22 -2.29 -13.15
CA HIS A 359 -6.81 -3.40 -14.02
C HIS A 359 -6.11 -2.97 -15.31
N VAL A 360 -5.55 -1.75 -15.34
CA VAL A 360 -4.97 -1.15 -16.55
C VAL A 360 -3.88 -2.02 -17.18
N SER A 361 -3.10 -2.70 -16.35
CA SER A 361 -2.08 -3.64 -16.79
C SER A 361 -2.66 -4.82 -17.56
N ARG A 362 -3.86 -5.31 -17.22
CA ARG A 362 -4.55 -6.37 -17.96
C ARG A 362 -5.07 -5.86 -19.31
N ILE A 363 -5.66 -4.67 -19.31
CA ILE A 363 -6.13 -4.00 -20.53
C ILE A 363 -4.95 -3.83 -21.51
N ILE A 364 -3.83 -3.29 -21.04
CA ILE A 364 -2.62 -3.08 -21.84
C ILE A 364 -2.06 -4.39 -22.37
N ASP A 365 -1.93 -5.42 -21.52
CA ASP A 365 -1.40 -6.72 -21.96
C ASP A 365 -2.28 -7.35 -23.04
N ARG A 366 -3.60 -7.27 -22.90
CA ARG A 366 -4.53 -7.76 -23.92
C ARG A 366 -4.36 -7.00 -25.22
N LEU A 367 -4.38 -5.67 -25.18
CA LEU A 367 -4.23 -4.83 -26.38
C LEU A 367 -2.85 -5.02 -27.04
N ALA A 368 -1.78 -5.14 -26.26
CA ALA A 368 -0.45 -5.42 -26.76
C ALA A 368 -0.38 -6.81 -27.41
N LYS A 369 -1.03 -7.83 -26.81
CA LYS A 369 -1.09 -9.17 -27.39
C LYS A 369 -1.86 -9.18 -28.71
N GLU A 370 -3.01 -8.49 -28.78
CA GLU A 370 -3.81 -8.34 -30.01
C GLU A 370 -2.98 -7.68 -31.12
N ALA A 371 -2.15 -6.68 -30.79
CA ALA A 371 -1.27 -5.98 -31.72
C ALA A 371 0.08 -6.69 -31.99
N GLY A 372 0.36 -7.84 -31.39
CA GLY A 372 1.63 -8.55 -31.54
C GLY A 372 2.84 -7.89 -30.83
N LEU A 373 2.58 -7.01 -29.86
CA LEU A 373 3.57 -6.18 -29.13
C LEU A 373 4.01 -6.77 -27.79
N LYS A 374 3.70 -8.04 -27.51
CA LYS A 374 3.98 -8.66 -26.22
C LYS A 374 5.45 -8.52 -25.78
N THR A 375 6.38 -8.89 -26.64
CA THR A 375 7.82 -8.82 -26.34
C THR A 375 8.31 -7.38 -26.21
N SER A 376 7.78 -6.45 -27.02
CA SER A 376 8.10 -5.03 -26.91
C SER A 376 7.63 -4.45 -25.58
N LEU A 377 6.44 -4.84 -25.10
CA LEU A 377 5.91 -4.44 -23.81
C LEU A 377 6.71 -5.05 -22.65
N GLU A 378 7.04 -6.35 -22.71
CA GLU A 378 7.87 -7.02 -21.70
C GLU A 378 9.23 -6.32 -21.55
N LYS A 379 9.89 -6.00 -22.67
CA LYS A 379 11.14 -5.23 -22.66
C LYS A 379 10.95 -3.84 -22.06
N ARG A 380 9.94 -3.10 -22.53
CA ARG A 380 9.67 -1.74 -22.03
C ARG A 380 9.39 -1.71 -20.53
N ARG A 381 8.71 -2.72 -19.99
CA ARG A 381 8.45 -2.86 -18.55
C ARG A 381 9.73 -3.05 -17.74
N ALA A 382 10.70 -3.81 -18.26
CA ALA A 382 12.02 -3.97 -17.61
C ALA A 382 12.77 -2.63 -17.61
N ASP A 383 12.95 -2.02 -18.78
CA ASP A 383 13.63 -0.74 -18.94
C ASP A 383 12.98 0.35 -18.04
N PHE A 384 11.65 0.41 -18.00
CA PHE A 384 10.90 1.37 -17.17
C PHE A 384 11.16 1.18 -15.67
N LEU A 385 11.17 -0.06 -15.19
CA LEU A 385 11.34 -0.33 -13.77
C LEU A 385 12.75 0.07 -13.31
N GLU A 386 13.77 -0.20 -14.12
CA GLU A 386 15.15 0.24 -13.86
C GLU A 386 15.28 1.77 -13.88
N GLU A 387 14.68 2.45 -14.87
CA GLU A 387 14.63 3.91 -14.97
C GLU A 387 13.99 4.55 -13.72
N GLN A 388 12.84 4.04 -13.29
CA GLN A 388 12.12 4.55 -12.12
C GLN A 388 12.89 4.27 -10.82
N LEU A 389 13.44 3.07 -10.67
CA LEU A 389 14.25 2.71 -9.50
C LEU A 389 15.44 3.66 -9.36
N LEU A 390 16.16 3.89 -10.46
CA LEU A 390 17.28 4.82 -10.50
C LEU A 390 16.83 6.24 -10.13
N GLY A 391 15.75 6.74 -10.73
CA GLY A 391 15.23 8.09 -10.47
C GLY A 391 14.79 8.29 -9.01
N ILE A 392 14.12 7.31 -8.42
CA ILE A 392 13.71 7.36 -7.01
C ILE A 392 14.92 7.39 -6.08
N LEU A 393 15.92 6.52 -6.31
CA LEU A 393 17.12 6.47 -5.48
C LEU A 393 17.96 7.74 -5.63
N GLN A 394 18.09 8.31 -6.83
CA GLN A 394 18.76 9.59 -7.05
C GLN A 394 18.07 10.74 -6.31
N LYS A 395 16.73 10.76 -6.28
CA LYS A 395 15.95 11.77 -5.55
C LYS A 395 16.11 11.60 -4.03
N ALA A 396 16.05 10.36 -3.53
CA ALA A 396 16.17 10.06 -2.10
C ALA A 396 17.59 10.26 -1.56
N LEU A 397 18.61 10.01 -2.39
CA LEU A 397 20.02 9.95 -2.00
C LEU A 397 20.89 10.83 -2.91
N PRO A 398 20.67 12.17 -2.92
CA PRO A 398 21.26 13.07 -3.92
C PRO A 398 22.79 13.22 -3.83
N THR A 399 23.40 12.82 -2.71
CA THR A 399 24.87 12.88 -2.53
C THR A 399 25.55 11.51 -2.61
N ALA A 400 24.81 10.44 -2.94
CA ALA A 400 25.36 9.11 -3.09
C ALA A 400 25.97 8.87 -4.47
N GLU A 401 26.94 7.97 -4.56
CA GLU A 401 27.42 7.45 -5.85
C GLU A 401 26.47 6.34 -6.30
N ILE A 402 25.72 6.56 -7.38
CA ILE A 402 24.73 5.61 -7.88
C ILE A 402 25.13 5.15 -9.29
N LYS A 403 25.19 3.83 -9.46
CA LYS A 403 25.50 3.17 -10.73
C LYS A 403 24.37 2.19 -11.07
N SER A 404 24.07 2.03 -12.35
CA SER A 404 23.05 1.11 -12.84
C SER A 404 23.60 0.15 -13.89
N SER A 405 22.93 -0.99 -14.07
CA SER A 405 23.24 -2.02 -15.07
C SER A 405 24.71 -2.48 -15.02
N LEU A 406 25.19 -2.74 -13.81
CA LEU A 406 26.59 -3.11 -13.54
C LEU A 406 26.83 -4.57 -13.89
N LYS A 407 27.89 -4.85 -14.64
CA LYS A 407 28.30 -6.21 -15.00
C LYS A 407 29.59 -6.57 -14.32
N TRP A 408 29.64 -7.77 -13.75
CA TRP A 408 30.81 -8.30 -13.05
C TRP A 408 30.90 -9.82 -13.25
N GLN A 409 32.07 -10.41 -13.01
CA GLN A 409 32.35 -11.80 -13.35
C GLN A 409 33.03 -12.54 -12.20
N ILE A 410 32.69 -13.81 -12.00
CA ILE A 410 33.44 -14.76 -11.18
C ILE A 410 33.84 -15.91 -12.09
N GLY A 411 35.13 -16.04 -12.40
CA GLY A 411 35.58 -17.01 -13.41
C GLY A 411 34.95 -16.69 -14.76
N ASP A 412 34.29 -17.68 -15.37
CA ASP A 412 33.61 -17.55 -16.66
C ASP A 412 32.14 -17.08 -16.55
N ASP A 413 31.58 -17.05 -15.32
CA ASP A 413 30.19 -16.67 -15.10
C ASP A 413 30.05 -15.15 -15.02
N GLN A 414 29.15 -14.60 -15.83
CA GLN A 414 28.78 -13.18 -15.83
C GLN A 414 27.51 -12.93 -15.03
N TYR A 415 27.57 -11.92 -14.17
CA TYR A 415 26.46 -11.44 -13.37
C TYR A 415 26.16 -9.97 -13.67
N GLU A 416 24.95 -9.57 -13.32
CA GLU A 416 24.45 -8.21 -13.47
C GLU A 416 23.78 -7.78 -12.17
N THR A 417 23.93 -6.50 -11.84
CA THR A 417 23.27 -5.82 -10.71
C THR A 417 22.59 -4.57 -11.25
N ASP A 418 21.28 -4.48 -11.04
CA ASP A 418 20.46 -3.45 -11.68
C ASP A 418 20.79 -2.04 -11.16
N VAL A 419 20.86 -1.85 -9.83
CA VAL A 419 21.31 -0.59 -9.22
C VAL A 419 22.21 -0.83 -8.00
N LEU A 420 23.33 -0.11 -7.95
CA LEU A 420 24.26 -0.06 -6.82
C LEU A 420 24.38 1.38 -6.32
N VAL A 421 24.23 1.57 -5.03
CA VAL A 421 24.42 2.85 -4.34
C VAL A 421 25.53 2.71 -3.31
N VAL A 422 26.50 3.61 -3.35
CA VAL A 422 27.61 3.68 -2.39
C VAL A 422 27.60 5.05 -1.73
N GLN A 423 27.51 5.07 -0.40
CA GLN A 423 27.54 6.32 0.37
C GLN A 423 28.12 6.11 1.77
N ASP A 424 29.19 6.84 2.09
CA ASP A 424 29.87 6.82 3.38
C ASP A 424 30.33 5.43 3.85
N ARG A 425 29.51 4.74 4.65
CA ARG A 425 29.73 3.37 5.16
C ARG A 425 28.68 2.36 4.69
N ILE A 426 27.77 2.77 3.81
CA ILE A 426 26.65 1.97 3.30
C ILE A 426 26.86 1.62 1.84
N VAL A 427 26.60 0.34 1.50
CA VAL A 427 26.37 -0.13 0.13
C VAL A 427 24.94 -0.62 0.04
N LEU A 428 24.13 -0.06 -0.86
CA LEU A 428 22.78 -0.54 -1.15
C LEU A 428 22.77 -1.19 -2.54
N ILE A 429 22.27 -2.43 -2.60
CA ILE A 429 22.15 -3.26 -3.80
C ILE A 429 20.66 -3.45 -4.06
N ALA A 430 20.19 -3.00 -5.22
CA ALA A 430 18.79 -3.12 -5.61
C ALA A 430 18.65 -3.87 -6.94
N GLU A 431 17.77 -4.88 -6.96
CA GLU A 431 17.45 -5.70 -8.13
C GLU A 431 16.00 -5.46 -8.57
N ALA A 432 15.79 -5.17 -9.85
CA ALA A 432 14.50 -4.88 -10.46
C ALA A 432 13.89 -6.13 -11.12
N LYS A 433 12.60 -6.40 -10.87
CA LYS A 433 11.85 -7.49 -11.52
C LYS A 433 10.49 -7.02 -12.03
N SER A 434 10.35 -6.98 -13.36
CA SER A 434 9.15 -6.48 -14.05
C SER A 434 8.16 -7.56 -14.51
N HIS A 435 8.49 -8.84 -14.27
CA HIS A 435 7.64 -9.98 -14.63
C HIS A 435 6.30 -9.93 -13.90
N ARG A 436 5.26 -10.54 -14.49
CA ARG A 436 3.90 -10.58 -13.94
C ARG A 436 3.53 -11.96 -13.44
N LEU A 437 2.64 -12.01 -12.46
CA LEU A 437 1.92 -13.26 -12.14
C LEU A 437 1.00 -13.61 -13.31
N THR A 438 1.13 -14.82 -13.85
CA THR A 438 0.19 -15.31 -14.87
C THR A 438 -1.22 -15.49 -14.29
N PRO A 439 -2.28 -15.49 -15.12
CA PRO A 439 -3.65 -15.74 -14.66
C PRO A 439 -3.81 -17.06 -13.89
N GLU A 440 -3.07 -18.11 -14.24
CA GLU A 440 -3.05 -19.37 -13.49
C GLU A 440 -2.39 -19.21 -12.12
N GLY A 441 -1.32 -18.41 -12.04
CA GLY A 441 -0.66 -18.07 -10.77
C GLY A 441 -1.58 -17.31 -9.83
N LEU A 442 -2.30 -16.30 -10.34
CA LEU A 442 -3.30 -15.52 -9.59
C LEU A 442 -4.47 -16.38 -9.10
N ARG A 443 -4.84 -17.43 -9.85
CA ARG A 443 -5.80 -18.45 -9.40
C ARG A 443 -5.23 -19.46 -8.40
N GLY A 444 -3.97 -19.33 -8.03
CA GLY A 444 -3.30 -20.20 -7.06
C GLY A 444 -2.83 -21.54 -7.61
N ALA A 445 -2.55 -21.70 -8.91
CA ALA A 445 -2.06 -22.97 -9.46
C ALA A 445 -0.67 -23.32 -8.87
N PRO A 446 -0.49 -24.46 -8.16
CA PRO A 446 0.66 -24.66 -7.26
C PRO A 446 2.03 -24.57 -7.95
N LYS A 447 2.18 -25.24 -9.10
CA LYS A 447 3.44 -25.19 -9.88
C LYS A 447 3.76 -23.79 -10.41
N ARG A 448 2.73 -23.00 -10.75
CA ARG A 448 2.90 -21.63 -11.24
C ARG A 448 3.24 -20.67 -10.11
N VAL A 449 2.58 -20.82 -8.96
CA VAL A 449 2.87 -20.06 -7.74
C VAL A 449 4.33 -20.27 -7.31
N LYS A 450 4.79 -21.52 -7.19
CA LYS A 450 6.20 -21.82 -6.85
C LYS A 450 7.18 -21.14 -7.82
N ARG A 451 6.93 -21.26 -9.12
CA ARG A 451 7.78 -20.64 -10.15
C ARG A 451 7.81 -19.12 -10.02
N HIS A 452 6.65 -18.47 -9.88
CA HIS A 452 6.61 -17.02 -9.78
C HIS A 452 7.29 -16.50 -8.53
N ILE A 453 7.11 -17.16 -7.38
CA ILE A 453 7.83 -16.81 -6.14
C ILE A 453 9.33 -16.95 -6.36
N TYR A 454 9.78 -18.01 -7.03
CA TYR A 454 11.19 -18.15 -7.34
C TYR A 454 11.69 -17.02 -8.24
N ASP A 455 11.01 -16.77 -9.37
CA ASP A 455 11.43 -15.81 -10.40
C ASP A 455 11.37 -14.34 -9.89
N LEU A 456 10.39 -14.00 -9.04
CA LEU A 456 10.10 -12.62 -8.62
C LEU A 456 10.62 -12.25 -7.23
N VAL A 457 10.83 -13.22 -6.34
CA VAL A 457 11.15 -12.96 -4.92
C VAL A 457 12.49 -13.60 -4.54
N VAL A 458 12.67 -14.89 -4.84
CA VAL A 458 13.88 -15.63 -4.41
C VAL A 458 15.08 -15.31 -5.28
N SER A 459 14.93 -15.38 -6.61
CA SER A 459 15.99 -15.13 -7.58
C SER A 459 16.67 -13.76 -7.43
N PRO A 460 15.95 -12.61 -7.39
CA PRO A 460 16.58 -11.30 -7.12
C PRO A 460 17.30 -11.25 -5.78
N SER A 461 16.74 -11.88 -4.75
CA SER A 461 17.40 -11.93 -3.45
C SER A 461 18.70 -12.74 -3.47
N LEU A 462 18.79 -13.80 -4.28
CA LEU A 462 20.03 -14.58 -4.46
C LEU A 462 21.06 -13.80 -5.28
N GLN A 463 20.62 -13.00 -6.26
CA GLN A 463 21.48 -12.13 -7.06
C GLN A 463 22.19 -11.10 -6.17
N SER A 464 21.41 -10.33 -5.40
CA SER A 464 21.96 -9.33 -4.48
C SER A 464 22.82 -9.94 -3.36
N ALA A 465 22.45 -11.12 -2.84
CA ALA A 465 23.25 -11.81 -1.83
C ALA A 465 24.62 -12.27 -2.35
N ARG A 466 24.74 -12.60 -3.64
CA ARG A 466 26.03 -12.97 -4.24
C ARG A 466 27.02 -11.80 -4.21
N LEU A 467 26.55 -10.60 -4.51
CA LEU A 467 27.38 -9.39 -4.46
C LEU A 467 27.73 -9.00 -3.01
N GLU A 468 26.78 -9.14 -2.08
CA GLU A 468 27.07 -8.97 -0.64
C GLU A 468 28.17 -9.95 -0.17
N GLY A 469 28.09 -11.22 -0.57
CA GLY A 469 29.11 -12.23 -0.27
C GLY A 469 30.50 -11.83 -0.77
N LEU A 470 30.60 -11.30 -2.00
CA LEU A 470 31.89 -10.81 -2.52
C LEU A 470 32.44 -9.62 -1.71
N ILE A 471 31.59 -8.71 -1.22
CA ILE A 471 32.03 -7.61 -0.35
C ILE A 471 32.62 -8.18 0.95
N GLU A 472 31.98 -9.19 1.51
CA GLU A 472 32.42 -9.84 2.75
C GLU A 472 33.72 -10.65 2.55
N ASP A 473 33.83 -11.43 1.47
CA ASP A 473 35.06 -12.15 1.12
C ASP A 473 36.24 -11.17 0.90
N ALA A 474 35.97 -10.04 0.25
CA ALA A 474 36.96 -8.98 0.05
C ALA A 474 37.41 -8.33 1.36
N LYS A 475 36.52 -8.16 2.34
CA LYS A 475 36.88 -7.70 3.70
C LYS A 475 37.76 -8.71 4.43
N GLN A 476 37.51 -10.00 4.22
CA GLN A 476 38.29 -11.10 4.80
C GLN A 476 39.64 -11.31 4.08
N GLY A 477 39.90 -10.59 2.98
CA GLY A 477 41.19 -10.52 2.31
C GLY A 477 41.31 -11.36 1.04
N ASP A 478 40.20 -11.92 0.52
CA ASP A 478 40.20 -12.61 -0.77
C ASP A 478 40.58 -11.64 -1.90
N GLN A 479 41.69 -11.92 -2.59
CA GLN A 479 42.24 -11.02 -3.61
C GLN A 479 41.40 -10.97 -4.89
N THR A 480 40.69 -12.05 -5.22
CA THR A 480 39.82 -12.12 -6.40
C THR A 480 38.59 -11.26 -6.16
N ALA A 481 37.94 -11.46 -5.00
CA ALA A 481 36.80 -10.64 -4.58
C ALA A 481 37.21 -9.16 -4.44
N LEU A 482 38.38 -8.88 -3.87
CA LEU A 482 38.92 -7.52 -3.75
C LEU A 482 39.08 -6.83 -5.11
N GLY A 483 39.55 -7.55 -6.13
CA GLY A 483 39.66 -7.05 -7.50
C GLY A 483 38.30 -6.63 -8.06
N ILE A 484 37.33 -7.55 -8.00
CA ILE A 484 35.96 -7.34 -8.52
C ILE A 484 35.28 -6.17 -7.83
N ILE A 485 35.28 -6.15 -6.49
CA ILE A 485 34.60 -5.13 -5.68
C ILE A 485 35.21 -3.73 -5.88
N LYS A 486 36.53 -3.64 -6.08
CA LYS A 486 37.19 -2.37 -6.42
C LYS A 486 36.81 -1.85 -7.80
N GLU A 487 36.64 -2.72 -8.80
CA GLU A 487 36.16 -2.31 -10.13
C GLU A 487 34.74 -1.74 -10.07
N LEU A 488 33.92 -2.23 -9.15
CA LEU A 488 32.59 -1.69 -8.87
C LEU A 488 32.62 -0.36 -8.09
N GLY A 489 33.81 0.10 -7.68
CA GLY A 489 34.02 1.34 -6.93
C GLY A 489 33.70 1.23 -5.44
N ILE A 490 33.71 0.02 -4.90
CA ILE A 490 33.48 -0.23 -3.47
C ILE A 490 34.83 -0.39 -2.78
N ASP A 491 35.01 0.31 -1.66
CA ASP A 491 36.13 0.10 -0.74
C ASP A 491 35.65 -0.81 0.40
N PRO A 492 35.92 -2.13 0.38
CA PRO A 492 35.33 -3.08 1.33
C PRO A 492 35.68 -2.75 2.79
N GLY A 493 36.86 -2.15 3.04
CA GLY A 493 37.29 -1.76 4.39
C GLY A 493 36.53 -0.57 4.98
N LYS A 494 35.71 0.12 4.17
CA LYS A 494 34.82 1.21 4.61
C LYS A 494 33.36 0.81 4.69
N VAL A 495 32.99 -0.43 4.34
CA VAL A 495 31.59 -0.85 4.33
C VAL A 495 31.22 -1.37 5.71
N ASP A 496 30.38 -0.64 6.45
CA ASP A 496 29.83 -1.12 7.72
C ASP A 496 28.50 -1.85 7.52
N ARG A 497 27.74 -1.50 6.47
CA ARG A 497 26.42 -2.08 6.20
C ARG A 497 26.20 -2.30 4.70
N VAL A 498 25.72 -3.49 4.36
CA VAL A 498 25.12 -3.79 3.06
C VAL A 498 23.60 -3.84 3.22
N ILE A 499 22.87 -3.13 2.38
CA ILE A 499 21.41 -3.14 2.32
C ILE A 499 21.01 -3.78 1.00
N ARG A 500 20.19 -4.83 1.03
CA ARG A 500 19.69 -5.49 -0.18
C ARG A 500 18.20 -5.24 -0.35
N LEU A 501 17.80 -4.94 -1.58
CA LEU A 501 16.41 -4.67 -1.94
C LEU A 501 16.04 -5.37 -3.25
N SER A 502 14.85 -5.97 -3.30
CA SER A 502 14.21 -6.38 -4.56
C SER A 502 13.08 -5.40 -4.84
N VAL A 503 12.97 -4.91 -6.08
CA VAL A 503 11.92 -3.97 -6.48
C VAL A 503 11.09 -4.55 -7.60
N THR A 504 9.75 -4.49 -7.47
CA THR A 504 8.83 -5.05 -8.47
C THR A 504 7.97 -3.98 -9.11
N LEU A 505 7.53 -4.24 -10.34
CA LEU A 505 6.55 -3.38 -11.04
C LEU A 505 5.10 -3.78 -10.74
N ASP A 506 4.85 -5.08 -10.54
CA ASP A 506 3.54 -5.60 -10.15
C ASP A 506 3.53 -5.87 -8.64
N ASP A 507 2.35 -5.71 -8.04
CA ASP A 507 2.13 -5.88 -6.61
C ASP A 507 2.27 -7.36 -6.19
N LEU A 508 3.24 -7.62 -5.30
CA LEU A 508 3.51 -8.90 -4.66
C LEU A 508 3.54 -8.78 -3.12
N SER A 509 2.93 -7.72 -2.56
CA SER A 509 2.89 -7.42 -1.11
C SER A 509 2.47 -8.64 -0.27
N VAL A 510 1.54 -9.45 -0.77
CA VAL A 510 1.06 -10.64 -0.05
C VAL A 510 2.11 -11.76 0.09
N LEU A 511 3.16 -11.74 -0.74
CA LEU A 511 4.23 -12.74 -0.77
C LEU A 511 5.56 -12.22 -0.20
N SER A 512 5.78 -10.89 -0.19
CA SER A 512 7.04 -10.28 0.23
C SER A 512 7.40 -10.55 1.70
N ALA A 513 6.39 -10.83 2.54
CA ALA A 513 6.53 -11.12 3.96
C ALA A 513 6.58 -12.63 4.34
N ALA A 514 6.48 -13.55 3.37
CA ALA A 514 6.24 -14.97 3.64
C ALA A 514 7.52 -15.83 3.73
N GLU A 515 8.65 -15.25 4.14
CA GLU A 515 9.94 -15.94 4.15
C GLU A 515 9.96 -17.22 4.98
N GLN A 516 9.40 -17.19 6.19
CA GLN A 516 9.34 -18.37 7.05
C GLN A 516 8.56 -19.50 6.38
N ASP A 517 7.47 -19.18 5.67
CA ASP A 517 6.69 -20.15 4.91
C ASP A 517 7.54 -20.74 3.76
N PHE A 518 8.32 -19.92 3.05
CA PHE A 518 9.21 -20.40 1.98
C PHE A 518 10.33 -21.32 2.48
N LYS A 519 10.89 -21.05 3.68
CA LYS A 519 11.88 -21.94 4.31
C LYS A 519 11.25 -23.26 4.73
N LYS A 520 10.06 -23.22 5.37
CA LYS A 520 9.32 -24.42 5.83
C LYS A 520 9.07 -25.42 4.69
N ILE A 521 8.78 -24.94 3.49
CA ILE A 521 8.47 -25.76 2.31
C ILE A 521 9.67 -25.96 1.36
N GLY A 522 10.88 -25.56 1.79
CA GLY A 522 12.12 -25.73 1.02
C GLY A 522 12.17 -24.98 -0.31
N TRP A 523 11.42 -23.88 -0.45
CA TRP A 523 11.49 -23.01 -1.64
C TRP A 523 12.59 -21.95 -1.51
N LEU A 524 13.01 -21.66 -0.27
CA LEU A 524 14.16 -20.83 0.06
C LEU A 524 15.20 -21.69 0.79
N PRO A 525 16.51 -21.57 0.48
CA PRO A 525 17.55 -22.19 1.30
C PRO A 525 17.44 -21.75 2.76
N ALA A 526 17.74 -22.66 3.70
CA ALA A 526 17.51 -22.43 5.13
C ALA A 526 18.39 -21.30 5.70
N ASP A 527 19.63 -21.23 5.21
CA ASP A 527 20.66 -20.25 5.52
C ASP A 527 20.49 -18.93 4.76
N HIS A 528 19.81 -18.95 3.61
CA HIS A 528 19.58 -17.74 2.83
C HIS A 528 18.62 -16.79 3.54
N MET A 529 18.98 -15.51 3.52
CA MET A 529 18.17 -14.45 4.11
C MET A 529 17.56 -13.61 3.00
N LEU A 530 16.23 -13.66 2.89
CA LEU A 530 15.49 -12.96 1.85
C LEU A 530 15.66 -11.43 1.97
N ALA A 531 15.95 -10.76 0.86
CA ALA A 531 15.88 -9.30 0.75
C ALA A 531 14.41 -8.85 0.74
N PRO A 532 14.03 -7.73 1.39
CA PRO A 532 12.70 -7.15 1.26
C PRO A 532 12.35 -6.95 -0.22
N THR A 533 11.11 -7.27 -0.58
CA THR A 533 10.56 -7.03 -1.92
C THR A 533 9.54 -5.90 -1.83
N ILE A 534 9.82 -4.78 -2.48
CA ILE A 534 9.02 -3.54 -2.40
C ILE A 534 8.49 -3.19 -3.79
N LEU A 535 7.21 -2.81 -3.86
CA LEU A 535 6.61 -2.32 -5.10
C LEU A 535 7.18 -0.95 -5.47
N ILE A 536 7.43 -0.68 -6.75
CA ILE A 536 8.04 0.59 -7.20
C ILE A 536 7.25 1.84 -6.76
N THR A 537 5.93 1.76 -6.72
CA THR A 537 5.05 2.84 -6.26
C THR A 537 5.18 3.07 -4.74
N ASP A 538 5.25 1.99 -3.96
CA ASP A 538 5.50 2.07 -2.51
C ASP A 538 6.89 2.65 -2.24
N LEU A 539 7.92 2.23 -2.98
CA LEU A 539 9.27 2.79 -2.86
C LEU A 539 9.28 4.29 -3.16
N GLY A 540 8.51 4.74 -4.17
CA GLY A 540 8.30 6.15 -4.46
C GLY A 540 7.65 6.89 -3.30
N CYS A 541 6.62 6.30 -2.67
CA CYS A 541 5.96 6.86 -1.50
C CYS A 541 6.92 6.93 -0.29
N ILE A 542 7.72 5.89 -0.06
CA ILE A 542 8.72 5.86 1.02
C ILE A 542 9.77 6.95 0.81
N ALA A 543 10.33 7.07 -0.40
CA ALA A 543 11.29 8.11 -0.74
C ALA A 543 10.70 9.53 -0.62
N GLU A 544 9.41 9.68 -0.89
CA GLU A 544 8.71 10.94 -0.68
C GLU A 544 8.53 11.21 0.82
N ILE A 545 7.96 10.29 1.60
CA ILE A 545 7.69 10.50 3.03
C ILE A 545 8.98 10.65 3.85
N LEU A 546 9.99 9.82 3.59
CA LEU A 546 11.28 9.81 4.29
C LEU A 546 12.30 10.71 3.58
N ASP A 547 12.05 12.03 3.64
CA ASP A 547 12.85 13.06 2.94
C ASP A 547 14.25 13.34 3.53
N ASN A 548 14.71 12.53 4.48
CA ASN A 548 16.06 12.57 5.02
C ASN A 548 16.81 11.27 4.65
N PRO A 549 17.97 11.34 3.97
CA PRO A 549 18.73 10.16 3.55
C PRO A 549 19.02 9.15 4.68
N LEU A 550 19.31 9.64 5.90
CA LEU A 550 19.59 8.77 7.04
C LEU A 550 18.36 7.96 7.45
N VAL A 551 17.20 8.62 7.47
CA VAL A 551 15.93 8.00 7.83
C VAL A 551 15.49 7.00 6.75
N PHE A 552 15.76 7.32 5.48
CA PHE A 552 15.53 6.42 4.35
C PHE A 552 16.40 5.15 4.46
N TYR A 553 17.71 5.30 4.65
CA TYR A 553 18.61 4.15 4.88
C TYR A 553 18.21 3.33 6.10
N HIS A 554 17.81 4.00 7.18
CA HIS A 554 17.38 3.31 8.39
C HIS A 554 16.15 2.47 8.17
N TYR A 555 15.14 2.99 7.48
CA TYR A 555 13.99 2.19 7.10
C TYR A 555 14.39 0.98 6.25
N MET A 556 15.18 1.18 5.19
CA MET A 556 15.57 0.08 4.28
C MET A 556 16.38 -1.01 4.98
N SER A 557 17.26 -0.63 5.91
CA SER A 557 18.02 -1.56 6.74
C SER A 557 17.12 -2.29 7.74
N GLU A 558 16.31 -1.57 8.51
CA GLU A 558 15.49 -2.15 9.57
C GLU A 558 14.35 -3.02 9.02
N ARG A 559 13.85 -2.70 7.83
CA ARG A 559 12.83 -3.50 7.15
C ARG A 559 13.28 -4.94 6.91
N TYR A 560 14.57 -5.16 6.62
CA TYR A 560 15.16 -6.49 6.50
C TYR A 560 15.12 -7.25 7.83
N TYR A 561 15.45 -6.61 8.95
CA TYR A 561 15.44 -7.26 10.27
C TYR A 561 14.01 -7.50 10.77
N PHE A 562 13.12 -6.54 10.56
CA PHE A 562 11.73 -6.59 10.98
C PHE A 562 11.00 -7.85 10.49
N GLN A 563 11.15 -8.23 9.22
CA GLN A 563 10.55 -9.46 8.69
C GLN A 563 11.18 -10.76 9.20
N LYS A 564 12.36 -10.71 9.82
CA LYS A 564 12.98 -11.91 10.44
C LYS A 564 12.51 -12.05 11.89
N SER A 565 12.40 -10.93 12.59
CA SER A 565 12.01 -10.90 14.01
C SER A 565 10.54 -11.21 14.22
N PHE A 566 9.68 -10.95 13.22
CA PHE A 566 8.24 -11.18 13.31
C PHE A 566 7.73 -11.96 12.09
N GLU A 567 6.74 -12.82 12.30
CA GLU A 567 5.92 -13.29 11.19
C GLU A 567 4.94 -12.16 10.84
N VAL A 568 5.13 -11.47 9.71
CA VAL A 568 4.37 -10.26 9.39
C VAL A 568 3.32 -10.51 8.31
N LEU A 569 2.19 -9.81 8.42
CA LEU A 569 1.14 -9.76 7.41
C LEU A 569 0.68 -8.32 7.25
N GLY A 570 0.98 -7.71 6.11
CA GLY A 570 0.66 -6.31 5.81
C GLY A 570 1.30 -5.89 4.49
N ASP A 571 0.92 -4.72 3.98
CA ASP A 571 1.60 -4.07 2.86
C ASP A 571 2.72 -3.14 3.33
N GLU A 572 3.51 -2.63 2.38
CA GLU A 572 4.70 -1.83 2.70
C GLU A 572 4.34 -0.44 3.27
N LEU A 573 3.17 0.12 2.93
CA LEU A 573 2.71 1.40 3.46
C LEU A 573 2.24 1.27 4.92
N ASP A 574 1.64 0.15 5.30
CA ASP A 574 1.37 -0.17 6.70
C ASP A 574 2.68 -0.33 7.49
N PHE A 575 3.70 -0.98 6.92
CA PHE A 575 5.04 -1.06 7.54
C PHE A 575 5.70 0.32 7.66
N LEU A 576 5.57 1.17 6.65
CA LEU A 576 6.02 2.56 6.72
C LEU A 576 5.28 3.31 7.84
N GLY A 577 3.95 3.19 7.93
CA GLY A 577 3.16 3.80 9.00
C GLY A 577 3.60 3.36 10.40
N LEU A 578 3.86 2.05 10.58
CA LEU A 578 4.43 1.51 11.82
C LEU A 578 5.82 2.09 12.11
N TYR A 579 6.67 2.20 11.08
CA TYR A 579 7.99 2.82 11.23
C TYR A 579 7.90 4.30 11.64
N LEU A 580 6.97 5.07 11.09
CA LEU A 580 6.81 6.49 11.44
C LEU A 580 6.57 6.70 12.93
N VAL A 581 5.94 5.74 13.63
CA VAL A 581 5.61 5.88 15.06
C VAL A 581 6.51 5.09 16.00
N SER A 582 7.38 4.21 15.47
CA SER A 582 8.19 3.29 16.29
C SER A 582 9.68 3.24 15.91
N CYS A 583 10.05 3.71 14.71
CA CYS A 583 11.36 3.45 14.10
C CYS A 583 11.73 1.95 14.05
N PHE A 584 10.73 1.04 14.10
CA PHE A 584 10.91 -0.40 14.32
C PHE A 584 11.65 -0.78 15.62
N ASN A 585 11.66 0.09 16.62
CA ASN A 585 12.14 -0.23 17.97
C ASN A 585 11.05 -0.99 18.73
N LEU A 586 10.89 -2.28 18.40
CA LEU A 586 9.79 -3.14 18.87
C LEU A 586 10.26 -4.28 19.80
N ALA A 587 11.40 -4.11 20.48
CA ALA A 587 11.98 -5.13 21.34
C ALA A 587 10.99 -5.65 22.41
N GLY A 588 10.14 -4.78 22.95
CA GLY A 588 9.09 -5.17 23.89
C GLY A 588 8.01 -6.12 23.33
N LEU A 589 7.99 -6.35 22.01
CA LEU A 589 7.08 -7.28 21.33
C LEU A 589 7.79 -8.59 20.89
N GLN A 590 9.12 -8.68 21.00
CA GLN A 590 9.87 -9.87 20.61
C GLN A 590 9.63 -11.04 21.59
N GLY A 591 9.66 -12.28 21.09
CA GLY A 591 9.66 -13.49 21.94
C GLY A 591 8.32 -14.20 22.14
N ALA A 592 7.26 -13.78 21.46
CA ALA A 592 6.02 -14.54 21.37
C ALA A 592 5.80 -15.01 19.93
N GLU A 593 5.26 -16.22 19.73
CA GLU A 593 4.77 -16.72 18.44
C GLU A 593 3.60 -15.84 17.95
N MET A 594 3.90 -14.61 17.54
CA MET A 594 2.94 -13.60 17.15
C MET A 594 3.11 -13.34 15.67
N ARG A 595 2.03 -13.59 14.93
CA ARG A 595 1.86 -12.99 13.62
C ARG A 595 1.46 -11.53 13.81
N LEU A 596 2.32 -10.60 13.40
CA LEU A 596 2.09 -9.17 13.50
C LEU A 596 1.33 -8.67 12.26
N THR A 597 0.24 -7.96 12.47
CA THR A 597 -0.57 -7.35 11.40
C THR A 597 -0.77 -5.87 11.69
N PRO A 598 0.02 -4.96 11.08
CA PRO A 598 -0.04 -3.52 11.33
C PRO A 598 -1.23 -2.86 10.60
N THR A 599 -2.43 -3.39 10.77
CA THR A 599 -3.63 -2.94 10.05
C THR A 599 -3.93 -1.46 10.29
N GLY A 600 -4.05 -0.69 9.20
CA GLY A 600 -4.51 0.70 9.21
C GLY A 600 -3.43 1.70 9.64
N MET A 601 -2.18 1.27 9.77
CA MET A 601 -1.05 2.13 10.09
C MET A 601 -0.71 3.08 8.94
N SER A 602 -1.05 2.71 7.71
CA SER A 602 -0.97 3.54 6.49
C SER A 602 -1.91 4.76 6.48
N SER A 603 -2.94 4.83 7.34
CA SER A 603 -4.01 5.85 7.26
C SER A 603 -3.54 7.31 7.20
N SER A 604 -2.45 7.66 7.88
CA SER A 604 -1.90 9.03 7.82
C SER A 604 -1.17 9.34 6.50
N ILE A 605 -0.63 8.31 5.85
CA ILE A 605 0.04 8.37 4.55
C ILE A 605 -1.03 8.44 3.45
N ASP A 606 -2.06 7.60 3.54
CA ASP A 606 -3.20 7.63 2.62
C ASP A 606 -3.87 8.99 2.60
N HIS A 607 -4.18 9.51 3.81
CA HIS A 607 -4.76 10.83 3.93
C HIS A 607 -3.91 11.92 3.28
N TYR A 608 -2.58 11.81 3.34
CA TYR A 608 -1.67 12.77 2.72
C TYR A 608 -1.74 12.72 1.19
N PHE A 609 -1.53 11.55 0.59
CA PHE A 609 -1.51 11.42 -0.87
C PHE A 609 -2.89 11.60 -1.50
N GLU A 610 -3.94 11.03 -0.91
CA GLU A 610 -5.31 11.21 -1.41
C GLU A 610 -5.75 12.67 -1.36
N SER A 611 -5.40 13.40 -0.28
CA SER A 611 -5.72 14.83 -0.18
C SER A 611 -4.92 15.66 -1.17
N LEU A 612 -3.63 15.36 -1.34
CA LEU A 612 -2.78 16.04 -2.31
C LEU A 612 -3.36 15.90 -3.73
N HIS A 613 -3.79 14.69 -4.10
CA HIS A 613 -4.46 14.41 -5.37
C HIS A 613 -5.80 15.14 -5.51
N ALA A 614 -6.56 15.25 -4.42
CA ALA A 614 -7.78 16.05 -4.40
C ALA A 614 -7.52 17.58 -4.47
N GLY A 615 -6.27 18.00 -4.64
CA GLY A 615 -5.85 19.41 -4.69
C GLY A 615 -5.80 20.10 -3.33
N VAL A 616 -5.83 19.32 -2.23
CA VAL A 616 -5.82 19.80 -0.85
C VAL A 616 -4.48 19.50 -0.21
N SER A 617 -3.70 20.55 0.06
CA SER A 617 -2.43 20.38 0.78
C SER A 617 -2.69 20.13 2.27
N VAL A 618 -2.37 18.93 2.72
CA VAL A 618 -2.37 18.56 4.14
C VAL A 618 -0.94 18.34 4.64
N ARG A 619 -0.77 18.27 5.97
CA ARG A 619 0.55 18.08 6.57
C ARG A 619 1.09 16.70 6.22
N LYS A 620 2.24 16.68 5.55
CA LYS A 620 3.02 15.45 5.27
C LYS A 620 3.35 14.71 6.58
N PRO A 621 3.08 13.38 6.65
CA PRO A 621 3.44 12.59 7.81
C PRO A 621 4.97 12.50 7.91
N LYS A 622 5.49 12.44 9.13
CA LYS A 622 6.93 12.41 9.43
C LYS A 622 7.20 11.40 10.51
N VAL A 623 8.42 10.87 10.52
CA VAL A 623 8.88 10.01 11.62
C VAL A 623 8.81 10.79 12.93
N GLU A 624 8.18 10.17 13.91
CA GLU A 624 8.11 10.64 15.28
C GLU A 624 9.49 10.43 15.92
N LEU A 625 10.16 11.54 16.23
CA LEU A 625 11.47 11.56 16.86
C LEU A 625 11.44 12.57 18.00
N GLY A 626 12.15 12.25 19.09
CA GLY A 626 12.49 13.19 20.14
C GLY A 626 13.21 14.41 19.57
N LYS A 627 13.12 15.54 20.26
CA LYS A 627 13.63 16.82 19.77
C LYS A 627 15.13 16.74 19.51
N TYR A 628 15.90 16.22 20.46
CA TYR A 628 17.35 16.12 20.31
C TYR A 628 17.74 15.18 19.16
N PHE A 629 17.07 14.04 19.03
CA PHE A 629 17.31 13.06 17.97
C PHE A 629 17.07 13.67 16.59
N ARG A 630 15.96 14.37 16.40
CA ARG A 630 15.64 15.07 15.16
C ARG A 630 16.72 16.07 14.78
N GLU A 631 17.13 16.93 15.71
CA GLU A 631 18.17 17.94 15.46
C GLU A 631 19.51 17.28 15.06
N VAL A 632 19.92 16.20 15.73
CA VAL A 632 21.16 15.48 15.40
C VAL A 632 21.06 14.80 14.03
N VAL A 633 19.96 14.11 13.72
CA VAL A 633 19.73 13.42 12.44
C VAL A 633 19.75 14.40 11.27
N GLU A 634 19.04 15.52 11.39
CA GLU A 634 19.04 16.59 10.38
C GLU A 634 20.48 17.11 10.17
N ARG A 635 21.20 17.35 11.26
CA ARG A 635 22.57 17.86 11.20
C ARG A 635 23.59 16.86 10.63
N LEU A 636 23.43 15.57 10.90
CA LEU A 636 24.27 14.52 10.29
C LEU A 636 24.06 14.49 8.78
N GLY A 637 22.81 14.56 8.32
CA GLY A 637 22.48 14.61 6.90
C GLY A 637 23.01 15.86 6.18
N GLU A 638 23.08 17.00 6.86
CA GLU A 638 23.66 18.24 6.33
C GLU A 638 25.20 18.23 6.28
N ARG A 639 25.85 17.77 7.36
CA ARG A 639 27.31 17.88 7.53
C ARG A 639 28.06 16.71 6.89
N GLN A 640 27.45 15.53 6.87
CA GLN A 640 28.00 14.28 6.33
C GLN A 640 29.46 14.02 6.74
N PRO A 641 29.82 14.09 8.04
CA PRO A 641 31.18 13.70 8.48
C PRO A 641 31.45 12.22 8.18
N ASP A 642 32.71 11.81 8.08
CA ASP A 642 33.05 10.39 7.86
C ASP A 642 32.40 9.48 8.92
N GLY A 643 31.70 8.42 8.48
CA GLY A 643 30.95 7.52 9.35
C GLY A 643 29.57 8.03 9.81
N TRP A 644 29.07 9.14 9.26
CA TRP A 644 27.78 9.72 9.63
C TRP A 644 26.61 8.77 9.42
N THR A 645 26.64 7.89 8.41
CA THR A 645 25.56 6.94 8.18
C THR A 645 25.50 5.94 9.32
N SER A 646 26.64 5.35 9.71
CA SER A 646 26.69 4.37 10.80
C SER A 646 26.32 4.97 12.16
N VAL A 647 26.85 6.15 12.48
CA VAL A 647 26.48 6.88 13.71
C VAL A 647 24.99 7.17 13.75
N GLY A 648 24.44 7.66 12.64
CA GLY A 648 23.04 8.01 12.54
C GLY A 648 22.10 6.81 12.60
N MET A 649 22.49 5.69 11.98
CA MET A 649 21.78 4.41 12.07
C MET A 649 21.69 3.96 13.52
N HIS A 650 22.82 3.87 14.23
CA HIS A 650 22.82 3.49 15.65
C HIS A 650 22.00 4.43 16.53
N LEU A 651 22.02 5.74 16.25
CA LEU A 651 21.18 6.71 16.95
C LEU A 651 19.68 6.45 16.74
N LEU A 652 19.24 6.18 15.50
CA LEU A 652 17.82 5.89 15.23
C LEU A 652 17.37 4.55 15.83
N SER A 653 18.30 3.60 15.96
CA SER A 653 18.04 2.26 16.48
C SER A 653 18.14 2.12 18.01
N CYS A 654 18.59 3.14 18.75
CA CYS A 654 18.92 2.99 20.18
C CYS A 654 17.75 3.23 21.15
N ALA A 655 16.67 3.86 20.71
CA ALA A 655 15.53 4.17 21.57
C ALA A 655 14.26 4.40 20.75
N ASP A 656 13.12 3.86 21.21
CA ASP A 656 11.81 4.16 20.61
C ASP A 656 11.39 5.64 20.85
N PRO A 657 10.39 6.18 20.14
CA PRO A 657 10.01 7.60 20.31
C PRO A 657 9.55 7.98 21.73
N LYS A 658 9.04 7.04 22.53
CA LYS A 658 8.65 7.28 23.92
C LYS A 658 9.88 7.35 24.83
N GLU A 659 10.83 6.44 24.64
CA GLU A 659 12.14 6.48 25.30
C GLU A 659 12.91 7.73 24.94
N GLN A 660 12.90 8.15 23.66
CA GLN A 660 13.52 9.39 23.20
C GLN A 660 12.96 10.64 23.92
N ARG A 661 11.65 10.71 24.18
CA ARG A 661 11.05 11.82 24.96
C ARG A 661 11.51 11.83 26.42
N GLN A 662 11.81 10.66 26.99
CA GLN A 662 12.39 10.58 28.31
C GLN A 662 13.86 11.02 28.28
N LEU A 663 14.62 10.54 27.30
CA LEU A 663 16.02 10.97 27.06
C LEU A 663 16.14 12.47 26.85
N ASP A 664 15.22 13.14 26.15
CA ASP A 664 15.21 14.61 26.00
C ASP A 664 15.21 15.33 27.37
N LYS A 665 14.48 14.80 28.36
CA LYS A 665 14.46 15.35 29.74
C LYS A 665 15.77 15.09 30.45
N ASP A 666 16.32 13.88 30.30
CA ASP A 666 17.57 13.48 30.94
C ASP A 666 18.76 14.27 30.37
N ILE A 667 18.76 14.54 29.05
CA ILE A 667 19.70 15.43 28.36
C ILE A 667 19.59 16.85 28.91
N ALA A 668 18.38 17.39 29.08
CA ALA A 668 18.20 18.73 29.64
C ALA A 668 18.75 18.84 31.07
N ARG A 669 18.53 17.81 31.90
CA ARG A 669 19.08 17.71 33.25
C ARG A 669 20.61 17.64 33.23
N LEU A 670 21.18 16.77 32.41
CA LEU A 670 22.63 16.60 32.30
C LEU A 670 23.32 17.89 31.82
N LYS A 671 22.76 18.59 30.84
CA LYS A 671 23.27 19.91 30.40
C LYS A 671 23.31 20.93 31.54
N SER A 672 22.36 20.88 32.48
CA SER A 672 22.40 21.75 33.67
C SER A 672 23.47 21.33 34.68
N ILE A 673 23.75 20.03 34.83
CA ILE A 673 24.81 19.52 35.71
C ILE A 673 26.16 19.93 35.15
N VAL A 674 26.44 19.62 33.88
CA VAL A 674 27.68 19.99 33.19
C VAL A 674 27.93 21.50 33.28
N ARG A 675 26.91 22.35 33.10
CA ARG A 675 27.08 23.81 33.23
C ARG A 675 27.55 24.25 34.63
N LYS A 676 27.13 23.55 35.69
CA LYS A 676 27.44 23.91 37.08
C LYS A 676 28.74 23.28 37.57
N GLU A 677 29.03 22.06 37.12
CA GLU A 677 30.03 21.19 37.74
C GLU A 677 31.26 20.93 36.85
N TYR A 678 31.37 21.55 35.67
CA TYR A 678 32.48 21.29 34.72
C TYR A 678 33.91 21.49 35.27
N CYS A 679 34.06 22.22 36.37
CA CYS A 679 35.35 22.40 37.05
C CYS A 679 35.82 21.15 37.81
N ASP A 680 34.89 20.26 38.18
CA ASP A 680 35.20 18.96 38.78
C ASP A 680 35.60 17.97 37.67
N PRO A 681 36.83 17.42 37.67
CA PRO A 681 37.25 16.46 36.67
C PRO A 681 36.41 15.17 36.61
N GLU A 682 35.69 14.81 37.67
CA GLU A 682 34.89 13.58 37.78
C GLU A 682 33.39 13.80 37.54
N HIS A 683 32.96 15.02 37.18
CA HIS A 683 31.54 15.30 36.93
C HIS A 683 30.96 14.42 35.81
N ILE A 684 29.68 14.06 35.96
CA ILE A 684 28.96 13.31 34.94
C ILE A 684 28.74 14.22 33.73
N CYS A 685 29.26 13.79 32.57
CA CYS A 685 29.20 14.55 31.32
C CYS A 685 28.65 13.75 30.13
N SER A 686 28.17 12.52 30.34
CA SER A 686 27.62 11.69 29.27
C SER A 686 26.39 10.88 29.67
N ILE A 687 25.60 10.49 28.66
CA ILE A 687 24.55 9.48 28.75
C ILE A 687 24.96 8.32 27.86
N GLN A 688 24.87 7.11 28.37
CA GLN A 688 25.07 5.88 27.60
C GLN A 688 23.72 5.22 27.37
N ILE A 689 23.42 4.88 26.12
CA ILE A 689 22.17 4.25 25.71
C ILE A 689 22.55 2.89 25.14
N HIS A 690 22.16 1.84 25.86
CA HIS A 690 22.34 0.46 25.44
C HIS A 690 21.11 0.05 24.62
N PRO A 691 21.26 -0.31 23.33
CA PRO A 691 20.16 -0.81 22.54
C PRO A 691 19.78 -2.25 23.01
N PRO A 692 18.65 -2.80 22.54
CA PRO A 692 18.32 -4.21 22.76
C PRO A 692 19.46 -5.15 22.36
N GLU A 693 19.59 -6.29 23.05
CA GLU A 693 20.76 -7.21 22.99
C GLU A 693 21.16 -7.66 21.56
N ASP A 694 20.23 -7.69 20.60
CA ASP A 694 20.52 -8.01 19.19
C ASP A 694 21.30 -6.92 18.45
N ARG A 695 21.29 -5.67 18.93
CA ARG A 695 21.78 -4.50 18.22
C ARG A 695 23.13 -3.96 18.70
N LYS A 696 23.78 -4.60 19.69
CA LYS A 696 25.19 -4.51 20.19
C LYS A 696 26.03 -3.23 19.99
N ALA A 697 25.40 -2.09 19.72
CA ALA A 697 26.02 -0.84 19.37
C ALA A 697 25.63 0.23 20.38
N LEU A 698 26.56 0.60 21.25
CA LEU A 698 26.32 1.60 22.28
C LEU A 698 26.25 3.00 21.68
N VAL A 699 25.29 3.81 22.13
CA VAL A 699 25.26 5.24 21.80
C VAL A 699 25.66 6.06 23.02
N ILE A 700 26.70 6.89 22.88
CA ILE A 700 27.17 7.82 23.90
C ILE A 700 26.85 9.25 23.49
N LEU A 701 26.07 9.94 24.31
CA LEU A 701 25.81 11.38 24.19
C LEU A 701 26.68 12.13 25.19
N HIS A 702 27.71 12.84 24.71
CA HIS A 702 28.67 13.57 25.53
C HIS A 702 28.43 15.08 25.44
N PHE A 703 28.42 15.76 26.59
CA PHE A 703 28.14 17.19 26.70
C PHE A 703 29.26 17.92 27.43
N PHE A 704 29.71 19.04 26.87
CA PHE A 704 30.80 19.85 27.44
C PHE A 704 30.55 21.34 27.25
N PRO A 705 31.04 22.24 28.12
CA PRO A 705 30.95 23.68 27.91
C PRO A 705 32.12 24.20 27.05
N LYS A 706 32.02 25.43 26.54
CA LYS A 706 33.04 26.03 25.67
C LYS A 706 34.46 25.99 26.28
N GLN A 707 34.55 26.10 27.61
CA GLN A 707 35.79 26.07 28.38
C GLN A 707 36.55 24.73 28.23
N LEU A 708 35.83 23.62 27.99
CA LEU A 708 36.42 22.29 27.84
C LEU A 708 36.57 21.85 26.37
N ALA A 709 36.32 22.74 25.40
CA ALA A 709 36.41 22.40 23.98
C ALA A 709 37.78 21.83 23.56
N GLY A 710 38.88 22.33 24.16
CA GLY A 710 40.24 21.81 23.92
C GLY A 710 40.46 20.38 24.41
N ASN A 711 39.70 19.94 25.43
CA ASN A 711 39.79 18.61 26.03
C ASN A 711 38.76 17.62 25.48
N MET A 712 37.79 18.08 24.68
CA MET A 712 36.66 17.29 24.19
C MET A 712 37.09 15.96 23.59
N ARG A 713 38.08 15.96 22.68
CA ARG A 713 38.56 14.73 22.01
C ARG A 713 39.18 13.73 22.98
N ARG A 714 39.89 14.21 24.01
CA ARG A 714 40.51 13.34 25.02
C ARG A 714 39.44 12.67 25.87
N ILE A 715 38.46 13.44 26.36
CA ILE A 715 37.35 12.93 27.17
C ILE A 715 36.50 11.96 26.35
N ALA A 716 36.14 12.33 25.11
CA ALA A 716 35.44 11.47 24.16
C ALA A 716 36.12 10.10 24.00
N LYS A 717 37.44 10.07 23.77
CA LYS A 717 38.20 8.82 23.65
C LYS A 717 38.19 7.99 24.92
N GLN A 718 38.27 8.63 26.09
CA GLN A 718 38.19 7.92 27.38
C GLN A 718 36.82 7.27 27.57
N LEU A 719 35.74 7.99 27.29
CA LEU A 719 34.38 7.45 27.38
C LEU A 719 34.18 6.25 26.45
N VAL A 720 34.62 6.36 25.20
CA VAL A 720 34.55 5.26 24.23
C VAL A 720 35.41 4.07 24.65
N SER A 721 36.63 4.31 25.14
CA SER A 721 37.50 3.22 25.62
C SER A 721 36.86 2.44 26.76
N ILE A 722 36.31 3.14 27.75
CA ILE A 722 35.64 2.51 28.90
C ILE A 722 34.42 1.69 28.45
N ALA A 723 33.65 2.22 27.49
CA ALA A 723 32.50 1.52 26.94
C ALA A 723 32.90 0.27 26.13
N MET A 724 33.94 0.36 25.30
CA MET A 724 34.39 -0.73 24.42
C MET A 724 35.12 -1.85 25.18
N ASP A 725 35.54 -1.62 26.43
CA ASP A 725 36.09 -2.66 27.31
C ASP A 725 35.01 -3.69 27.75
N ASP A 726 33.73 -3.39 27.57
CA ASP A 726 32.63 -4.34 27.74
C ASP A 726 32.68 -5.43 26.66
N SER A 727 32.55 -6.71 27.05
CA SER A 727 32.64 -7.84 26.11
C SER A 727 31.53 -7.83 25.07
N ASP A 728 30.36 -7.31 25.41
CA ASP A 728 29.13 -7.53 24.66
C ASP A 728 28.83 -6.43 23.62
N ILE A 729 29.64 -5.35 23.60
CA ILE A 729 29.53 -4.23 22.66
C ILE A 729 30.47 -4.46 21.46
N GLU A 730 29.94 -4.35 20.24
CA GLU A 730 30.69 -4.50 18.98
C GLU A 730 30.99 -3.13 18.32
N ALA A 731 30.17 -2.12 18.61
CA ALA A 731 30.33 -0.76 18.09
C ALA A 731 29.94 0.30 19.12
N CYS A 732 30.54 1.48 19.04
CA CYS A 732 30.17 2.63 19.86
C CYS A 732 30.05 3.89 18.98
N ALA A 733 28.84 4.45 18.92
CA ALA A 733 28.55 5.72 18.29
C ALA A 733 28.59 6.85 19.33
N LEU A 734 29.45 7.84 19.14
CA LEU A 734 29.61 8.97 20.04
C LEU A 734 29.14 10.27 19.37
N ILE A 735 28.30 11.02 20.06
CA ILE A 735 27.88 12.38 19.69
C ILE A 735 28.31 13.34 20.79
N SER A 736 29.18 14.30 20.47
CA SER A 736 29.69 15.30 21.40
C SER A 736 29.09 16.68 21.13
N GLN A 737 28.43 17.29 22.10
CA GLN A 737 27.79 18.61 21.98
C GLN A 737 28.40 19.65 22.94
N ASN A 738 28.74 20.82 22.39
CA ASN A 738 29.02 22.01 23.18
C ASN A 738 27.72 22.64 23.70
N ILE A 739 27.50 22.63 25.01
CA ILE A 739 26.24 23.11 25.63
C ILE A 739 26.03 24.63 25.51
N ASP A 740 27.08 25.37 25.16
CA ASP A 740 27.03 26.83 24.95
C ASP A 740 26.80 27.17 23.46
N ASN A 741 26.97 26.20 22.56
CA ASN A 741 26.67 26.37 21.14
C ASN A 741 25.22 25.94 20.84
N ARG A 742 24.28 26.87 21.00
CA ARG A 742 22.86 26.61 20.70
C ARG A 742 22.56 26.42 19.21
N ALA A 743 23.48 26.79 18.32
CA ALA A 743 23.29 26.71 16.87
C ALA A 743 23.66 25.34 16.28
N SER A 744 24.31 24.47 17.05
CA SER A 744 24.71 23.13 16.57
C SER A 744 24.30 22.05 17.57
N PRO A 745 23.56 21.01 17.14
CA PRO A 745 23.18 19.90 18.01
C PRO A 745 24.37 18.99 18.37
N PHE A 746 25.46 19.03 17.60
CA PHE A 746 26.75 18.43 17.95
C PHE A 746 27.93 19.19 17.33
N GLU A 747 29.13 18.98 17.90
CA GLU A 747 30.43 19.47 17.40
C GLU A 747 31.26 18.35 16.76
N ALA A 748 31.08 17.11 17.25
CA ALA A 748 31.71 15.93 16.68
C ALA A 748 30.77 14.73 16.77
N ALA A 749 30.78 13.91 15.71
CA ALA A 749 30.18 12.59 15.65
C ALA A 749 31.30 11.60 15.28
N ALA A 750 31.37 10.47 15.95
CA ALA A 750 32.42 9.47 15.72
C ALA A 750 31.89 8.05 15.93
N LEU A 751 32.46 7.11 15.20
CA LEU A 751 32.22 5.69 15.33
C LEU A 751 33.50 5.00 15.81
N ALA A 752 33.37 4.09 16.77
CA ALA A 752 34.40 3.12 17.11
C ALA A 752 33.85 1.71 16.88
N LEU A 753 34.66 0.85 16.26
CA LEU A 753 34.33 -0.55 15.99
C LEU A 753 35.30 -1.43 16.77
N LYS A 754 34.81 -2.57 17.24
CA LYS A 754 35.65 -3.62 17.84
C LYS A 754 36.34 -4.36 16.71
N ASN A 755 37.67 -4.44 16.77
CA ASN A 755 38.48 -5.15 15.76
C ASN A 755 38.37 -6.66 15.91
#